data_AF-A0A8H8RD53-F1
#
_entry.id   AF-A0A8H8RD53-F1
#
_cell.length_a   1.000
_cell.length_b   1.000
_cell.length_c   1.000
_cell.angle_alpha   90.00
_cell.angle_beta   90.00
_cell.angle_gamma   90.00
#
_symmetry.space_group_name_H-M   'P 1'
#
loop_
_entity.id
_entity.type
_entity.pdbx_description
1 polymer ?
#
loop_
_entity_poly.entity_id
_entity_poly.type
_entity_poly.pdbx_seq_one_letter_code
_entity_poly.pdbx_strand_id
1 'polypeptide(L)'
;MSAELSTPLPLVGGKQPSPQHPLGPLTASEITNSSQLIKSLWPTQTNIQFKSITLQEPSKAELVPFLAAERTAQATPTIDRRSFVVYYIRNTDKLHEAIVNLTHGKVESNLRLGPNVHSNADGDEMNAVERIALEDEGVKAELAKLQLPEGTVVISDPWIYGSDGINEGLFTDAKRMFQCFLYIRDPKNSSEADSNHYAMPLSISPVVSAETMKVTRIDNLPTGIDATTKEPSPYKVQPANEYISEAQTLRTDLKPLNVIQPEGASFQISNFSEQGHNVSWQKWTFKVGFNQREGMVLYDVYYAGRPLFYRLSLSDMNIPYADPRHPYHKKAAFDLGDAGAGIMANNLQLGCDCLGSIHYLSAVLNDDKGKPLEMPNVVCVHEQDNGIGWKHTNYRTGRAAVVRNRELVLQSIITVSNYEYILAFIFNQAGDVMYEVRATGILSTQPIDEGISVPWGTVVHPGVLAAHHQHIFSLRVDPMVDGPLNRVVYDEAHAMPRSDFNPHGVGYTVTETPITTSGGYDLDIDANRTFKIQNSTVKNPINGKSVGYKIMTPPFQKMLADQDSFHFKRAEFADHNIYVTSYKDGELYAGGKYTNQSRGGTGVRSWADRKDNVLDDDIVVWVQFGINHIPRIEDFPVMPCEIIKVHLKPVNFFDKNPALDVPPSEQRFNKSVLASTSHQQEVGAAVIGQSGEVCCVKEASKL
;
A
#
# COMPACT_ATOMS: atom_id res chain seq x y z
N MET A 1 -9.97 27.25 60.30
CA MET A 1 -9.38 28.43 59.62
C MET A 1 -7.92 28.13 59.34
N SER A 2 -7.61 27.69 58.13
CA SER A 2 -6.25 27.62 57.59
C SER A 2 -6.40 27.73 56.07
N ALA A 3 -5.91 28.84 55.54
CA ALA A 3 -6.11 29.28 54.17
C ALA A 3 -5.32 28.42 53.17
N GLU A 4 -5.99 28.01 52.08
CA GLU A 4 -5.36 27.44 50.89
C GLU A 4 -4.81 28.57 50.01
N LEU A 5 -3.52 28.49 49.69
CA LEU A 5 -2.86 29.32 48.69
C LEU A 5 -3.01 28.64 47.32
N SER A 6 -3.95 29.13 46.50
CA SER A 6 -4.03 28.77 45.08
C SER A 6 -2.95 29.51 44.29
N THR A 7 -2.02 28.78 43.69
CA THR A 7 -1.14 29.31 42.63
C THR A 7 -1.79 29.03 41.28
N PRO A 8 -2.09 30.04 40.44
CA PRO A 8 -2.62 29.80 39.11
C PRO A 8 -1.49 29.31 38.18
N LEU A 9 -1.77 28.23 37.44
CA LEU A 9 -0.91 27.74 36.36
C LEU A 9 -0.76 28.82 35.27
N PRO A 10 0.38 28.89 34.57
CA PRO A 10 0.62 29.90 33.55
C PRO A 10 -0.37 29.76 32.39
N LEU A 11 -0.98 30.87 32.01
CA LEU A 11 -1.71 31.03 30.75
C LEU A 11 -0.81 30.57 29.59
N VAL A 12 -1.32 29.59 28.84
CA VAL A 12 -0.73 29.09 27.59
C VAL A 12 -0.53 30.28 26.65
N GLY A 13 0.73 30.56 26.32
CA GLY A 13 1.11 31.55 25.33
C GLY A 13 0.47 31.26 23.98
N GLY A 14 0.18 32.33 23.23
CA GLY A 14 -0.42 32.25 21.89
C GLY A 14 0.32 31.25 21.00
N LYS A 15 -0.45 30.45 20.25
CA LYS A 15 0.05 29.55 19.21
C LYS A 15 1.05 30.32 18.34
N GLN A 16 2.32 29.95 18.38
CA GLN A 16 3.25 30.23 17.30
C GLN A 16 2.59 29.74 16.00
N PRO A 17 2.65 30.51 14.89
CA PRO A 17 2.12 30.03 13.62
C PRO A 17 2.80 28.70 13.31
N SER A 18 2.01 27.63 13.20
CA SER A 18 2.50 26.33 12.81
C SER A 18 3.22 26.47 11.47
N PRO A 19 4.42 25.90 11.29
CA PRO A 19 5.06 25.91 9.98
C PRO A 19 4.11 25.26 8.97
N GLN A 20 3.93 25.89 7.80
CA GLN A 20 3.12 25.32 6.71
C GLN A 20 4.04 25.10 5.52
N HIS A 21 4.73 23.96 5.54
CA HIS A 21 5.61 23.55 4.46
C HIS A 21 4.82 23.16 3.20
N PRO A 22 5.33 23.39 1.99
CA PRO A 22 4.62 23.09 0.74
C PRO A 22 4.17 21.62 0.58
N LEU A 23 4.94 20.66 1.09
CA LEU A 23 4.60 19.22 1.13
C LEU A 23 3.66 18.79 2.27
N GLY A 24 3.29 19.69 3.18
CA GLY A 24 2.44 19.31 4.32
C GLY A 24 1.06 18.87 3.83
N PRO A 25 0.46 17.78 4.31
CA PRO A 25 -0.94 17.47 4.01
C PRO A 25 -1.87 18.65 4.37
N LEU A 26 -3.05 18.71 3.76
CA LEU A 26 -3.99 19.80 4.03
C LEU A 26 -4.44 19.78 5.49
N THR A 27 -4.53 20.96 6.11
CA THR A 27 -5.13 21.09 7.44
C THR A 27 -6.65 21.05 7.38
N ALA A 28 -7.31 20.80 8.53
CA ALA A 28 -8.77 20.88 8.64
C ALA A 28 -9.35 22.22 8.14
N SER A 29 -8.65 23.33 8.42
CA SER A 29 -9.07 24.65 7.93
C SER A 29 -8.89 24.79 6.42
N GLU A 30 -7.80 24.27 5.85
CA GLU A 30 -7.56 24.29 4.40
C GLU A 30 -8.59 23.46 3.63
N ILE A 31 -8.99 22.30 4.17
CA ILE A 31 -10.06 21.46 3.62
C ILE A 31 -11.40 22.22 3.64
N THR A 32 -11.73 22.82 4.78
CA THR A 32 -12.96 23.62 4.93
C THR A 32 -12.98 24.80 3.96
N ASN A 33 -11.87 25.52 3.83
CA ASN A 33 -11.76 26.67 2.92
C ASN A 33 -11.90 26.22 1.45
N SER A 34 -11.28 25.10 1.08
CA SER A 34 -11.40 24.52 -0.26
C SER A 34 -12.85 24.19 -0.60
N SER A 35 -13.56 23.51 0.31
CA SER A 35 -14.94 23.11 0.06
C SER A 35 -15.89 24.31 0.00
N GLN A 36 -15.66 25.35 0.81
CA GLN A 36 -16.42 26.59 0.76
C GLN A 36 -16.23 27.35 -0.56
N LEU A 37 -14.98 27.45 -1.05
CA LEU A 37 -14.69 28.08 -2.35
C LEU A 37 -15.30 27.33 -3.52
N ILE A 38 -15.35 25.99 -3.47
CA ILE A 38 -16.05 25.21 -4.49
C ILE A 38 -17.56 25.41 -4.40
N LYS A 39 -18.15 25.37 -3.20
CA LYS A 39 -19.59 25.60 -3.00
C LYS A 39 -20.03 26.97 -3.50
N SER A 40 -19.19 28.00 -3.39
CA SER A 40 -19.54 29.36 -3.84
C SER A 40 -19.62 29.52 -5.36
N LEU A 41 -19.09 28.56 -6.14
CA LEU A 41 -19.26 28.52 -7.60
C LEU A 41 -20.68 28.13 -8.03
N TRP A 42 -21.45 27.54 -7.12
CA TRP A 42 -22.75 26.95 -7.40
C TRP A 42 -23.88 27.67 -6.65
N PRO A 43 -25.12 27.64 -7.14
CA PRO A 43 -26.28 28.08 -6.37
C PRO A 43 -26.34 27.36 -5.01
N THR A 44 -26.72 28.07 -3.94
CA THR A 44 -26.67 27.59 -2.54
C THR A 44 -27.38 26.25 -2.29
N GLN A 45 -28.40 25.94 -3.09
CA GLN A 45 -29.16 24.69 -3.02
C GLN A 45 -28.52 23.50 -3.75
N THR A 46 -27.39 23.70 -4.43
CA THR A 46 -26.70 22.65 -5.17
C THR A 46 -26.11 21.63 -4.19
N ASN A 47 -26.55 20.37 -4.29
CA ASN A 47 -26.02 19.30 -3.47
C ASN A 47 -24.72 18.78 -4.08
N ILE A 48 -23.59 19.08 -3.43
CA ILE A 48 -22.26 18.65 -3.85
C ILE A 48 -21.86 17.44 -3.02
N GLN A 49 -21.32 16.43 -3.70
CA GLN A 49 -20.69 15.26 -3.08
C GLN A 49 -19.19 15.32 -3.37
N PHE A 50 -18.40 15.71 -2.36
CA PHE A 50 -16.95 15.73 -2.46
C PHE A 50 -16.40 14.32 -2.41
N LYS A 51 -15.46 14.01 -3.31
CA LYS A 51 -14.82 12.70 -3.40
C LYS A 51 -13.39 12.76 -2.85
N SER A 52 -12.71 13.88 -3.09
CA SER A 52 -11.39 14.14 -2.54
C SER A 52 -11.13 15.65 -2.49
N ILE A 53 -10.56 16.13 -1.39
CA ILE A 53 -9.94 17.44 -1.21
C ILE A 53 -8.56 17.15 -0.65
N THR A 54 -7.54 17.23 -1.49
CA THR A 54 -6.17 16.87 -1.11
C THR A 54 -5.16 17.91 -1.54
N LEU A 55 -3.93 17.82 -1.03
CA LEU A 55 -2.87 18.73 -1.43
C LEU A 55 -2.61 18.54 -2.93
N GLN A 56 -2.65 19.64 -3.69
CA GLN A 56 -2.00 19.65 -4.99
C GLN A 56 -0.51 19.81 -4.72
N GLU A 57 0.24 18.71 -4.81
CA GLU A 57 1.70 18.75 -4.62
C GLU A 57 2.31 19.83 -5.53
N PRO A 58 3.24 20.66 -5.02
CA PRO A 58 3.92 21.64 -5.86
C PRO A 58 4.67 20.96 -6.99
N SER A 59 4.85 21.67 -8.10
CA SER A 59 5.66 21.13 -9.19
C SER A 59 7.08 20.84 -8.70
N LYS A 60 7.73 19.79 -9.23
CA LYS A 60 9.12 19.49 -8.84
C LYS A 60 10.07 20.65 -9.17
N ALA A 61 9.77 21.41 -10.21
CA ALA A 61 10.49 22.62 -10.61
C ALA A 61 10.45 23.74 -9.53
N GLU A 62 9.35 23.89 -8.80
CA GLU A 62 9.25 24.83 -7.68
C GLU A 62 9.82 24.23 -6.38
N LEU A 63 9.57 22.95 -6.15
CA LEU A 63 9.87 22.30 -4.87
C LEU A 63 11.35 21.95 -4.69
N VAL A 64 12.07 21.54 -5.75
CA VAL A 64 13.50 21.21 -5.64
C VAL A 64 14.33 22.42 -5.16
N PRO A 65 14.18 23.64 -5.74
CA PRO A 65 14.82 24.84 -5.21
C PRO A 65 14.42 25.15 -3.77
N PHE A 66 13.15 24.95 -3.41
CA PHE A 66 12.66 25.14 -2.04
C PHE A 66 13.37 24.22 -1.05
N LEU A 67 13.43 22.92 -1.35
CA LEU A 67 14.05 21.93 -0.47
C LEU A 67 15.57 22.17 -0.36
N ALA A 68 16.22 22.60 -1.45
CA ALA A 68 17.64 22.96 -1.41
C ALA A 68 17.94 24.16 -0.49
N ALA A 69 17.09 25.19 -0.55
CA ALA A 69 17.18 26.35 0.34
C ALA A 69 16.87 25.95 1.81
N GLU A 70 15.83 25.13 2.02
CA GLU A 70 15.46 24.62 3.35
C GLU A 70 16.65 23.89 4.02
N ARG A 71 17.26 22.93 3.31
CA ARG A 71 18.39 22.14 3.84
C ARG A 71 19.62 22.96 4.20
N THR A 72 19.86 24.05 3.48
CA THR A 72 21.01 24.94 3.71
C THR A 72 20.68 26.09 4.67
N ALA A 73 19.50 26.06 5.30
CA ALA A 73 18.99 27.11 6.17
C ALA A 73 19.00 28.50 5.50
N GLN A 74 18.79 28.54 4.18
CA GLN A 74 18.65 29.75 3.39
C GLN A 74 17.17 30.17 3.30
N ALA A 75 16.92 31.39 2.83
CA ALA A 75 15.57 31.86 2.57
C ALA A 75 14.92 31.00 1.47
N THR A 76 13.77 30.40 1.78
CA THR A 76 13.03 29.55 0.85
C THR A 76 12.19 30.39 -0.13
N PRO A 77 12.08 29.98 -1.41
CA PRO A 77 11.12 30.57 -2.34
C PRO A 77 9.68 30.45 -1.82
N THR A 78 8.82 31.40 -2.16
CA THR A 78 7.39 31.28 -1.87
C THR A 78 6.74 30.36 -2.89
N ILE A 79 6.02 29.36 -2.41
CA ILE A 79 5.20 28.46 -3.23
C ILE A 79 3.74 28.66 -2.83
N ASP A 80 2.89 28.90 -3.83
CA ASP A 80 1.45 29.01 -3.63
C ASP A 80 0.88 27.67 -3.13
N ARG A 81 0.07 27.74 -2.08
CA ARG A 81 -0.59 26.58 -1.48
C ARG A 81 -1.85 26.26 -2.25
N ARG A 82 -1.94 25.06 -2.82
CA ARG A 82 -3.07 24.63 -3.65
C ARG A 82 -3.69 23.33 -3.14
N SER A 83 -4.99 23.19 -3.30
CA SER A 83 -5.69 21.92 -3.14
C SER A 83 -6.25 21.43 -4.47
N PHE A 84 -6.19 20.12 -4.65
CA PHE A 84 -6.83 19.37 -5.70
C PHE A 84 -8.19 18.87 -5.20
N VAL A 85 -9.26 19.17 -5.92
CA VAL A 85 -10.63 18.85 -5.50
C VAL A 85 -11.38 18.06 -6.58
N VAL A 86 -11.99 16.95 -6.19
CA VAL A 86 -12.87 16.14 -7.03
C VAL A 86 -14.24 16.06 -6.39
N TYR A 87 -15.30 16.31 -7.16
CA TYR A 87 -16.67 16.26 -6.65
C TYR A 87 -17.70 15.98 -7.74
N TYR A 88 -18.82 15.38 -7.34
CA TYR A 88 -20.03 15.31 -8.17
C TYR A 88 -21.03 16.39 -7.77
N ILE A 89 -21.85 16.80 -8.72
CA ILE A 89 -23.21 17.26 -8.37
C ILE A 89 -24.02 16.00 -8.06
N ARG A 90 -24.45 15.86 -6.80
CA ARG A 90 -25.04 14.62 -6.28
C ARG A 90 -26.24 14.16 -7.14
N ASN A 91 -26.36 12.84 -7.33
CA ASN A 91 -27.40 12.20 -8.14
C ASN A 91 -27.37 12.65 -9.62
N THR A 92 -26.17 12.91 -10.16
CA THR A 92 -25.95 13.19 -11.58
C THR A 92 -24.63 12.56 -12.04
N ASP A 93 -24.41 12.53 -13.35
CA ASP A 93 -23.15 12.13 -14.00
C ASP A 93 -22.07 13.22 -13.98
N LYS A 94 -22.35 14.38 -13.36
CA LYS A 94 -21.51 15.59 -13.49
C LYS A 94 -20.35 15.58 -12.51
N LEU A 95 -19.31 14.81 -12.86
CA LEU A 95 -18.02 14.83 -12.19
C LEU A 95 -17.24 16.10 -12.54
N HIS A 96 -16.63 16.72 -11.53
CA HIS A 96 -15.77 17.87 -11.68
C HIS A 96 -14.41 17.64 -11.01
N GLU A 97 -13.40 18.24 -11.61
CA GLU A 97 -12.06 18.39 -11.08
C GLU A 97 -11.74 19.89 -10.95
N ALA A 98 -11.15 20.31 -9.83
CA ALA A 98 -10.82 21.70 -9.58
C ALA A 98 -9.48 21.87 -8.87
N ILE A 99 -8.82 23.00 -9.12
CA ILE A 99 -7.66 23.48 -8.37
C ILE A 99 -8.08 24.73 -7.59
N VAL A 100 -7.91 24.70 -6.27
CA VAL A 100 -8.17 25.85 -5.39
C VAL A 100 -6.84 26.37 -4.88
N ASN A 101 -6.56 27.65 -5.12
CA ASN A 101 -5.41 28.33 -4.56
C ASN A 101 -5.78 28.94 -3.21
N LEU A 102 -5.28 28.31 -2.15
CA LEU A 102 -5.54 28.67 -0.75
C LEU A 102 -4.75 29.92 -0.34
N THR A 103 -3.59 30.17 -0.95
CA THR A 103 -2.83 31.41 -0.73
C THR A 103 -3.62 32.64 -1.16
N HIS A 104 -4.28 32.58 -2.33
CA HIS A 104 -5.04 33.70 -2.88
C HIS A 104 -6.55 33.61 -2.63
N GLY A 105 -7.04 32.56 -1.99
CA GLY A 105 -8.45 32.36 -1.67
C GLY A 105 -9.37 32.30 -2.90
N LYS A 106 -8.93 31.64 -3.98
CA LYS A 106 -9.68 31.58 -5.25
C LYS A 106 -9.62 30.19 -5.90
N VAL A 107 -10.65 29.87 -6.68
CA VAL A 107 -10.63 28.69 -7.57
C VAL A 107 -9.89 29.07 -8.86
N GLU A 108 -8.80 28.36 -9.19
CA GLU A 108 -8.01 28.59 -10.39
C GLU A 108 -8.55 27.83 -11.60
N SER A 109 -9.08 26.63 -11.38
CA SER A 109 -9.73 25.83 -12.42
C SER A 109 -10.89 25.03 -11.84
N ASN A 110 -11.92 24.81 -12.66
CA ASN A 110 -13.04 23.92 -12.35
C ASN A 110 -13.57 23.33 -13.66
N LEU A 111 -13.26 22.06 -13.91
CA LEU A 111 -13.49 21.36 -15.17
C LEU A 111 -14.52 20.25 -14.97
N ARG A 112 -15.58 20.25 -15.77
CA ARG A 112 -16.47 19.08 -15.87
C ARG A 112 -15.79 17.99 -16.69
N LEU A 113 -15.67 16.81 -16.12
CA LEU A 113 -15.05 15.65 -16.77
C LEU A 113 -16.02 14.99 -17.76
N GLY A 114 -15.44 14.29 -18.74
CA GLY A 114 -16.15 13.66 -19.85
C GLY A 114 -16.79 12.31 -19.51
N PRO A 115 -17.45 11.67 -20.48
CA PRO A 115 -18.04 10.33 -20.30
C PRO A 115 -16.96 9.29 -19.99
N ASN A 116 -17.35 8.21 -19.30
CA ASN A 116 -16.47 7.11 -18.85
C ASN A 116 -15.34 7.55 -17.89
N VAL A 117 -15.48 8.71 -17.25
CA VAL A 117 -14.58 9.16 -16.19
C VAL A 117 -15.37 9.20 -14.89
N HIS A 118 -15.02 8.33 -13.96
CA HIS A 118 -15.70 8.22 -12.67
C HIS A 118 -14.70 8.28 -11.52
N SER A 119 -15.06 9.02 -10.46
CA SER A 119 -14.31 9.00 -9.21
C SER A 119 -14.50 7.68 -8.45
N ASN A 120 -13.60 7.45 -7.48
CA ASN A 120 -13.72 6.46 -6.42
C ASN A 120 -15.10 6.44 -5.75
N ALA A 121 -15.46 5.33 -5.10
CA ALA A 121 -16.58 5.27 -4.16
C ALA A 121 -16.24 5.98 -2.84
N ASP A 122 -17.25 6.38 -2.07
CA ASP A 122 -17.09 6.85 -0.68
C ASP A 122 -18.01 6.08 0.27
N GLY A 123 -17.70 6.07 1.57
CA GLY A 123 -18.43 5.25 2.56
C GLY A 123 -19.92 5.58 2.67
N ASP A 124 -20.29 6.86 2.62
CA ASP A 124 -21.70 7.30 2.66
C ASP A 124 -22.45 6.82 1.39
N GLU A 125 -21.79 6.85 0.23
CA GLU A 125 -22.29 6.32 -1.03
C GLU A 125 -22.50 4.80 -0.97
N MET A 126 -21.53 4.05 -0.45
CA MET A 126 -21.62 2.58 -0.33
C MET A 126 -22.77 2.17 0.60
N ASN A 127 -22.88 2.79 1.78
CA ASN A 127 -23.98 2.56 2.72
C ASN A 127 -25.35 2.87 2.11
N ALA A 128 -25.44 3.93 1.30
CA ALA A 128 -26.68 4.26 0.60
C ALA A 128 -27.04 3.20 -0.46
N VAL A 129 -26.06 2.71 -1.22
CA VAL A 129 -26.25 1.67 -2.24
C VAL A 129 -26.72 0.36 -1.61
N GLU A 130 -26.10 -0.09 -0.51
CA GLU A 130 -26.54 -1.27 0.24
C GLU A 130 -28.01 -1.15 0.66
N ARG A 131 -28.36 -0.05 1.33
CA ARG A 131 -29.74 0.19 1.77
C ARG A 131 -30.72 0.16 0.60
N ILE A 132 -30.39 0.82 -0.52
CA ILE A 132 -31.25 0.86 -1.71
C ILE A 132 -31.45 -0.54 -2.30
N ALA A 133 -30.40 -1.35 -2.37
CA ALA A 133 -30.50 -2.72 -2.87
C ALA A 133 -31.42 -3.57 -1.98
N LEU A 134 -31.27 -3.47 -0.65
CA LEU A 134 -32.05 -4.28 0.30
C LEU A 134 -33.50 -3.78 0.47
N GLU A 135 -33.77 -2.49 0.27
CA GLU A 135 -35.11 -1.91 0.38
C GLU A 135 -35.95 -2.04 -0.90
N ASP A 136 -35.35 -2.35 -2.05
CA ASP A 136 -36.04 -2.46 -3.33
C ASP A 136 -37.04 -3.63 -3.35
N GLU A 137 -38.27 -3.36 -3.79
CA GLU A 137 -39.35 -4.35 -3.81
C GLU A 137 -39.11 -5.49 -4.80
N GLY A 138 -38.40 -5.23 -5.91
CA GLY A 138 -37.99 -6.27 -6.85
C GLY A 138 -36.97 -7.21 -6.22
N VAL A 139 -35.98 -6.65 -5.51
CA VAL A 139 -34.99 -7.45 -4.77
C VAL A 139 -35.65 -8.28 -3.68
N LYS A 140 -36.55 -7.71 -2.89
CA LYS A 140 -37.34 -8.45 -1.89
C LYS A 140 -38.16 -9.58 -2.51
N ALA A 141 -38.73 -9.37 -3.69
CA ALA A 141 -39.48 -10.41 -4.40
C ALA A 141 -38.58 -11.57 -4.84
N GLU A 142 -37.37 -11.29 -5.34
CA GLU A 142 -36.38 -12.32 -5.66
C GLU A 142 -35.86 -13.06 -4.41
N LEU A 143 -35.59 -12.33 -3.32
CA LEU A 143 -35.22 -12.92 -2.03
C LEU A 143 -36.33 -13.84 -1.46
N ALA A 144 -37.61 -13.50 -1.65
CA ALA A 144 -38.72 -14.32 -1.20
C ALA A 144 -38.75 -15.70 -1.89
N LYS A 145 -38.30 -15.80 -3.15
CA LYS A 145 -38.18 -17.08 -3.88
C LYS A 145 -37.14 -18.02 -3.24
N LEU A 146 -36.13 -17.46 -2.56
CA LEU A 146 -35.11 -18.24 -1.84
C LEU A 146 -35.64 -18.88 -0.55
N GLN A 147 -36.84 -18.53 -0.07
CA GLN A 147 -37.45 -19.14 1.13
C GLN A 147 -36.48 -19.19 2.33
N LEU A 148 -35.76 -18.08 2.56
CA LEU A 148 -34.78 -17.99 3.65
C LEU A 148 -35.47 -18.25 5.01
N PRO A 149 -34.77 -18.87 5.98
CA PRO A 149 -35.32 -19.09 7.32
C PRO A 149 -35.86 -17.80 7.96
N GLU A 150 -36.92 -17.92 8.74
CA GLU A 150 -37.49 -16.78 9.48
C GLU A 150 -36.42 -16.15 10.38
N GLY A 151 -36.34 -14.81 10.37
CA GLY A 151 -35.34 -14.06 11.15
C GLY A 151 -33.95 -13.96 10.51
N THR A 152 -33.78 -14.43 9.27
CA THR A 152 -32.53 -14.24 8.50
C THR A 152 -32.26 -12.77 8.25
N VAL A 153 -30.99 -12.36 8.42
CA VAL A 153 -30.49 -11.03 8.06
C VAL A 153 -29.71 -11.14 6.76
N VAL A 154 -30.16 -10.44 5.72
CA VAL A 154 -29.48 -10.33 4.43
C VAL A 154 -28.50 -9.17 4.48
N ILE A 155 -27.28 -9.41 4.03
CA ILE A 155 -26.20 -8.43 3.92
C ILE A 155 -25.90 -8.20 2.44
N SER A 156 -25.59 -6.96 2.06
CA SER A 156 -25.12 -6.64 0.72
C SER A 156 -23.75 -6.00 0.82
N ASP A 157 -22.78 -6.54 0.07
CA ASP A 157 -21.52 -5.86 -0.22
C ASP A 157 -21.66 -5.17 -1.59
N PRO A 158 -21.86 -3.85 -1.65
CA PRO A 158 -21.77 -3.13 -2.90
C PRO A 158 -20.33 -3.17 -3.40
N TRP A 159 -20.16 -3.39 -4.68
CA TRP A 159 -18.90 -3.31 -5.38
C TRP A 159 -18.98 -2.25 -6.45
N ILE A 160 -17.87 -1.56 -6.69
CA ILE A 160 -17.69 -0.82 -7.94
C ILE A 160 -17.95 -1.75 -9.14
N TYR A 161 -18.51 -1.20 -10.22
CA TYR A 161 -19.08 -2.03 -11.28
C TYR A 161 -18.04 -2.79 -12.13
N GLY A 162 -16.79 -2.33 -12.17
CA GLY A 162 -15.79 -2.78 -13.13
C GLY A 162 -16.07 -2.27 -14.55
N SER A 163 -15.45 -2.87 -15.56
CA SER A 163 -15.70 -2.51 -16.96
C SER A 163 -15.61 -3.74 -17.85
N ASP A 164 -16.54 -3.84 -18.79
CA ASP A 164 -16.65 -4.89 -19.82
C ASP A 164 -16.81 -4.30 -21.24
N GLY A 165 -16.98 -2.98 -21.37
CA GLY A 165 -17.12 -2.30 -22.66
C GLY A 165 -18.53 -2.31 -23.24
N ILE A 166 -19.51 -2.84 -22.52
CA ILE A 166 -20.88 -2.88 -23.00
C ILE A 166 -21.45 -1.46 -22.89
N ASN A 167 -21.71 -0.81 -24.01
CA ASN A 167 -22.13 0.61 -24.00
C ASN A 167 -23.65 0.81 -24.10
N GLU A 168 -24.43 -0.22 -24.40
CA GLU A 168 -25.87 -0.12 -24.63
C GLU A 168 -26.67 -1.21 -23.90
N GLY A 169 -27.97 -0.99 -23.75
CA GLY A 169 -28.89 -1.96 -23.13
C GLY A 169 -28.80 -2.01 -21.60
N LEU A 170 -29.37 -3.07 -21.03
CA LEU A 170 -29.53 -3.24 -19.58
C LEU A 170 -28.21 -3.52 -18.84
N PHE A 171 -27.20 -4.02 -19.55
CA PHE A 171 -25.91 -4.42 -19.00
C PHE A 171 -24.82 -3.34 -19.15
N THR A 172 -25.20 -2.16 -19.66
CA THR A 172 -24.24 -1.09 -19.96
C THR A 172 -23.33 -0.72 -18.79
N ASP A 173 -22.04 -0.53 -19.07
CA ASP A 173 -21.03 0.04 -18.18
C ASP A 173 -20.67 1.49 -18.55
N ALA A 174 -21.42 2.13 -19.48
CA ALA A 174 -21.25 3.53 -19.85
C ALA A 174 -21.77 4.52 -18.80
N LYS A 175 -22.58 4.03 -17.85
CA LYS A 175 -23.06 4.78 -16.68
C LYS A 175 -22.34 4.32 -15.44
N ARG A 176 -22.26 5.19 -14.43
CA ARG A 176 -21.68 4.82 -13.12
C ARG A 176 -22.66 3.94 -12.35
N MET A 177 -22.24 2.72 -12.04
CA MET A 177 -23.09 1.70 -11.42
C MET A 177 -22.36 1.04 -10.24
N PHE A 178 -23.11 0.25 -9.47
CA PHE A 178 -22.61 -0.63 -8.43
C PHE A 178 -23.25 -2.01 -8.61
N GLN A 179 -22.46 -3.07 -8.41
CA GLN A 179 -22.94 -4.45 -8.35
C GLN A 179 -23.03 -4.86 -6.89
N CYS A 180 -24.19 -5.30 -6.41
CA CYS A 180 -24.40 -5.67 -5.01
C CYS A 180 -24.35 -7.19 -4.86
N PHE A 181 -23.31 -7.73 -4.21
CA PHE A 181 -23.23 -9.16 -3.91
C PHE A 181 -23.93 -9.42 -2.58
N LEU A 182 -24.91 -10.33 -2.59
CA LEU A 182 -25.75 -10.59 -1.42
C LEU A 182 -25.29 -11.83 -0.66
N TYR A 183 -25.39 -11.75 0.65
CA TYR A 183 -25.05 -12.79 1.61
C TYR A 183 -26.10 -12.86 2.71
N ILE A 184 -26.01 -13.86 3.58
CA ILE A 184 -26.76 -13.90 4.83
C ILE A 184 -25.83 -14.13 6.01
N ARG A 185 -26.20 -13.60 7.18
CA ARG A 185 -25.62 -14.06 8.45
C ARG A 185 -26.09 -15.48 8.76
N ASP A 186 -25.39 -16.17 9.65
CA ASP A 186 -25.86 -17.47 10.14
C ASP A 186 -27.31 -17.34 10.68
N PRO A 187 -28.30 -18.01 10.07
CA PRO A 187 -29.70 -17.92 10.52
C PRO A 187 -29.89 -18.46 11.95
N LYS A 188 -28.97 -19.30 12.44
CA LYS A 188 -29.01 -19.80 13.83
C LYS A 188 -28.46 -18.80 14.84
N ASN A 189 -27.81 -17.75 14.38
CA ASN A 189 -27.22 -16.71 15.22
C ASN A 189 -27.31 -15.31 14.56
N SER A 190 -28.47 -14.98 13.97
CA SER A 190 -28.62 -13.79 13.13
C SER A 190 -28.46 -12.46 13.87
N SER A 191 -28.53 -12.47 15.21
CA SER A 191 -28.25 -11.34 16.09
C SER A 191 -26.76 -11.01 16.21
N GLU A 192 -25.86 -11.95 15.90
CA GLU A 192 -24.43 -11.70 15.89
C GLU A 192 -24.08 -10.81 14.69
N ALA A 193 -23.70 -9.56 14.96
CA ALA A 193 -23.47 -8.57 13.92
C ALA A 193 -22.21 -8.87 13.11
N ASP A 194 -21.24 -9.50 13.76
CA ASP A 194 -19.92 -9.83 13.22
C ASP A 194 -19.85 -11.27 12.65
N SER A 195 -21.01 -11.90 12.44
CA SER A 195 -21.09 -13.22 11.79
C SER A 195 -20.54 -13.16 10.37
N ASN A 196 -19.76 -14.18 9.99
CA ASN A 196 -19.12 -14.30 8.69
C ASN A 196 -20.14 -14.57 7.57
N HIS A 197 -20.73 -13.50 7.06
CA HIS A 197 -21.69 -13.58 5.96
C HIS A 197 -21.06 -14.11 4.65
N TYR A 198 -19.74 -13.98 4.45
CA TYR A 198 -19.03 -14.56 3.29
C TYR A 198 -19.11 -16.10 3.24
N ALA A 199 -19.49 -16.76 4.33
CA ALA A 199 -19.74 -18.20 4.37
C ALA A 199 -21.11 -18.61 3.78
N MET A 200 -21.97 -17.64 3.45
CA MET A 200 -23.33 -17.88 2.98
C MET A 200 -23.74 -16.92 1.84
N PRO A 201 -23.08 -16.99 0.68
CA PRO A 201 -23.42 -16.18 -0.50
C PRO A 201 -24.77 -16.58 -1.10
N LEU A 202 -25.54 -15.59 -1.57
CA LEU A 202 -26.82 -15.78 -2.26
C LEU A 202 -26.64 -15.79 -3.78
N SER A 203 -27.61 -16.37 -4.50
CA SER A 203 -27.58 -16.57 -5.96
C SER A 203 -28.19 -15.43 -6.78
N ILE A 204 -28.37 -14.25 -6.19
CA ILE A 204 -28.84 -13.04 -6.90
C ILE A 204 -27.95 -11.85 -6.58
N SER A 205 -27.85 -10.91 -7.51
CA SER A 205 -27.04 -9.70 -7.36
C SER A 205 -27.72 -8.47 -7.99
N PRO A 206 -28.29 -7.56 -7.17
CA PRO A 206 -28.86 -6.30 -7.65
C PRO A 206 -27.80 -5.36 -8.24
N VAL A 207 -28.22 -4.50 -9.15
CA VAL A 207 -27.35 -3.48 -9.77
C VAL A 207 -27.95 -2.10 -9.60
N VAL A 208 -27.23 -1.22 -8.92
CA VAL A 208 -27.70 0.12 -8.55
C VAL A 208 -27.03 1.18 -9.42
N SER A 209 -27.80 2.10 -9.96
CA SER A 209 -27.27 3.29 -10.64
C SER A 209 -26.83 4.34 -9.63
N ALA A 210 -25.60 4.84 -9.76
CA ALA A 210 -25.07 5.92 -8.93
C ALA A 210 -25.73 7.28 -9.21
N GLU A 211 -26.32 7.45 -10.40
CA GLU A 211 -27.00 8.69 -10.77
C GLU A 211 -28.42 8.75 -10.19
N THR A 212 -29.19 7.68 -10.38
CA THR A 212 -30.60 7.66 -9.96
C THR A 212 -30.80 7.10 -8.56
N MET A 213 -29.79 6.45 -7.99
CA MET A 213 -29.85 5.75 -6.70
C MET A 213 -31.03 4.77 -6.65
N LYS A 214 -31.13 3.92 -7.69
CA LYS A 214 -32.20 2.93 -7.89
C LYS A 214 -31.63 1.63 -8.42
N VAL A 215 -32.24 0.50 -8.05
CA VAL A 215 -31.99 -0.79 -8.69
C VAL A 215 -32.44 -0.72 -10.15
N THR A 216 -31.56 -1.16 -11.04
CA THR A 216 -31.76 -1.12 -12.51
C THR A 216 -32.01 -2.50 -13.09
N ARG A 217 -31.41 -3.53 -12.48
CA ARG A 217 -31.66 -4.95 -12.77
C ARG A 217 -31.23 -5.81 -11.57
N ILE A 218 -31.62 -7.08 -11.61
CA ILE A 218 -31.21 -8.09 -10.66
C ILE A 218 -30.63 -9.25 -11.47
N ASP A 219 -29.35 -9.54 -11.28
CA ASP A 219 -28.65 -10.62 -11.97
C ASP A 219 -28.83 -11.94 -11.20
N ASN A 220 -29.29 -13.00 -11.87
CA ASN A 220 -29.17 -14.36 -11.33
C ASN A 220 -27.72 -14.83 -11.50
N LEU A 221 -27.15 -15.37 -10.44
CA LEU A 221 -25.74 -15.76 -10.41
C LEU A 221 -25.56 -17.24 -10.84
N PRO A 222 -24.57 -17.56 -11.67
CA PRO A 222 -24.30 -18.93 -12.07
C PRO A 222 -23.61 -19.69 -10.93
N THR A 223 -24.23 -20.78 -10.49
CA THR A 223 -23.73 -21.65 -9.41
C THR A 223 -23.13 -22.96 -9.91
N GLY A 224 -23.22 -23.23 -11.22
CA GLY A 224 -22.79 -24.47 -11.86
C GLY A 224 -21.39 -24.43 -12.49
N ILE A 225 -21.11 -25.41 -13.35
CA ILE A 225 -19.85 -25.54 -14.11
C ILE A 225 -19.75 -24.65 -15.35
N ASP A 226 -20.78 -23.86 -15.66
CA ASP A 226 -20.82 -22.98 -16.83
C ASP A 226 -21.58 -21.68 -16.49
N ALA A 227 -21.85 -20.86 -17.51
CA ALA A 227 -22.53 -19.57 -17.36
C ALA A 227 -24.07 -19.69 -17.26
N THR A 228 -24.62 -20.90 -17.21
CA THR A 228 -26.07 -21.10 -17.09
C THR A 228 -26.56 -20.63 -15.73
N THR A 229 -27.50 -19.69 -15.75
CA THR A 229 -28.19 -19.20 -14.56
C THR A 229 -29.49 -19.94 -14.33
N LYS A 230 -29.93 -20.04 -13.09
CA LYS A 230 -31.22 -20.63 -12.69
C LYS A 230 -32.05 -19.55 -12.01
N GLU A 231 -33.37 -19.69 -12.07
CA GLU A 231 -34.25 -18.89 -11.21
C GLU A 231 -33.94 -19.19 -9.73
N PRO A 232 -34.08 -18.20 -8.84
CA PRO A 232 -33.88 -18.42 -7.41
C PRO A 232 -34.81 -19.52 -6.89
N SER A 233 -34.23 -20.47 -6.17
CA SER A 233 -34.90 -21.63 -5.58
C SER A 233 -34.65 -21.67 -4.07
N PRO A 234 -35.42 -22.45 -3.29
CA PRO A 234 -35.24 -22.53 -1.83
C PRO A 234 -33.76 -22.73 -1.44
N TYR A 235 -33.25 -21.82 -0.60
CA TYR A 235 -31.85 -21.79 -0.19
C TYR A 235 -31.57 -22.92 0.80
N LYS A 236 -30.51 -23.68 0.54
CA LYS A 236 -30.04 -24.69 1.47
C LYS A 236 -29.04 -24.06 2.44
N VAL A 237 -29.44 -23.90 3.69
CA VAL A 237 -28.60 -23.34 4.75
C VAL A 237 -27.37 -24.21 4.97
N GLN A 238 -26.20 -23.63 4.77
CA GLN A 238 -24.91 -24.25 5.01
C GLN A 238 -24.49 -24.09 6.48
N PRO A 239 -23.56 -24.91 7.01
CA PRO A 239 -23.00 -24.69 8.35
C PRO A 239 -22.36 -23.30 8.46
N ALA A 240 -22.37 -22.71 9.66
CA ALA A 240 -21.60 -21.50 9.92
C ALA A 240 -20.09 -21.77 9.83
N ASN A 241 -19.31 -20.74 9.47
CA ASN A 241 -17.85 -20.78 9.48
C ASN A 241 -17.33 -19.43 9.98
N GLU A 242 -17.22 -19.30 11.29
CA GLU A 242 -17.02 -18.03 11.98
C GLU A 242 -15.55 -17.73 12.26
N TYR A 243 -15.15 -16.45 12.16
CA TYR A 243 -13.79 -16.00 12.50
C TYR A 243 -13.68 -15.40 13.91
N ILE A 244 -14.80 -14.96 14.48
CA ILE A 244 -14.82 -14.31 15.80
C ILE A 244 -14.37 -15.26 16.91
N SER A 245 -13.68 -14.72 17.90
CA SER A 245 -13.04 -15.51 18.96
C SER A 245 -14.04 -16.28 19.83
N GLU A 246 -15.22 -15.71 19.99
CA GLU A 246 -16.37 -16.19 20.76
C GLU A 246 -16.94 -17.49 20.17
N ALA A 247 -16.72 -17.74 18.88
CA ALA A 247 -17.10 -18.95 18.18
C ALA A 247 -16.02 -20.05 18.22
N GLN A 248 -14.87 -19.81 18.85
CA GLN A 248 -13.71 -20.71 18.82
C GLN A 248 -13.35 -21.27 20.20
N THR A 249 -12.74 -22.45 20.22
CA THR A 249 -12.00 -22.95 21.38
C THR A 249 -10.55 -22.48 21.30
N LEU A 250 -10.20 -21.46 22.08
CA LEU A 250 -8.88 -20.82 22.03
C LEU A 250 -7.79 -21.68 22.70
N ARG A 251 -6.55 -21.56 22.19
CA ARG A 251 -5.36 -22.17 22.80
C ARG A 251 -5.03 -21.50 24.14
N THR A 252 -4.56 -22.27 25.10
CA THR A 252 -4.25 -21.78 26.46
C THR A 252 -2.76 -21.90 26.83
N ASP A 253 -1.92 -22.33 25.89
CA ASP A 253 -0.48 -22.58 26.07
C ASP A 253 0.43 -21.45 25.55
N LEU A 254 -0.15 -20.41 24.93
CA LEU A 254 0.61 -19.26 24.43
C LEU A 254 1.11 -18.40 25.61
N LYS A 255 2.43 -18.26 25.73
CA LYS A 255 3.07 -17.41 26.73
C LYS A 255 3.28 -15.99 26.19
N PRO A 256 3.17 -14.94 27.02
CA PRO A 256 3.42 -13.57 26.58
C PRO A 256 4.83 -13.36 25.99
N LEU A 257 4.91 -12.61 24.89
CA LEU A 257 6.15 -12.12 24.29
C LEU A 257 6.12 -10.59 24.32
N ASN A 258 6.86 -9.99 25.24
CA ASN A 258 6.91 -8.54 25.42
C ASN A 258 8.12 -7.93 24.69
N VAL A 259 7.89 -6.93 23.85
CA VAL A 259 8.93 -6.13 23.19
C VAL A 259 9.06 -4.81 23.93
N ILE A 260 10.21 -4.59 24.59
CA ILE A 260 10.40 -3.46 25.51
C ILE A 260 11.64 -2.65 25.11
N GLN A 261 11.50 -1.33 25.04
CA GLN A 261 12.62 -0.38 24.87
C GLN A 261 12.78 0.46 26.16
N PRO A 262 13.59 0.00 27.13
CA PRO A 262 13.64 0.60 28.46
C PRO A 262 14.18 2.04 28.48
N GLU A 263 14.89 2.46 27.44
CA GLU A 263 15.48 3.79 27.28
C GLU A 263 14.73 4.63 26.22
N GLY A 264 13.56 4.17 25.77
CA GLY A 264 12.80 4.77 24.67
C GLY A 264 13.26 4.29 23.29
N ALA A 265 12.57 4.79 22.25
CA ALA A 265 12.89 4.50 20.87
C ALA A 265 14.04 5.37 20.34
N SER A 266 14.77 4.85 19.36
CA SER A 266 15.95 5.49 18.77
C SER A 266 15.62 6.45 17.62
N PHE A 267 14.35 6.52 17.20
CA PHE A 267 13.90 7.46 16.19
C PHE A 267 13.43 8.78 16.82
N GLN A 268 13.53 9.85 16.05
CA GLN A 268 13.00 11.16 16.39
C GLN A 268 11.95 11.57 15.37
N ILE A 269 10.85 12.11 15.88
CA ILE A 269 9.76 12.65 15.06
C ILE A 269 9.57 14.11 15.42
N SER A 270 9.47 14.95 14.40
CA SER A 270 9.14 16.37 14.52
C SER A 270 8.17 16.76 13.42
N ASN A 271 7.49 17.89 13.55
CA ASN A 271 6.53 18.34 12.56
C ASN A 271 7.18 19.35 11.62
N PHE A 272 7.11 19.12 10.31
CA PHE A 272 7.42 20.14 9.30
C PHE A 272 6.16 20.89 8.85
N SER A 273 4.98 20.34 9.13
CA SER A 273 3.69 21.03 9.02
C SER A 273 2.70 20.53 10.08
N GLU A 274 1.51 21.13 10.19
CA GLU A 274 0.50 20.67 11.14
C GLU A 274 0.14 19.18 10.98
N GLN A 275 0.17 18.67 9.75
CA GLN A 275 -0.20 17.29 9.39
C GLN A 275 0.96 16.49 8.78
N GLY A 276 2.20 16.99 8.87
CA GLY A 276 3.35 16.39 8.18
C GLY A 276 4.57 16.29 9.09
N HIS A 277 5.25 15.14 9.01
CA HIS A 277 6.23 14.72 10.00
C HIS A 277 7.62 14.47 9.40
N ASN A 278 8.69 14.98 10.00
CA ASN A 278 10.05 14.53 9.73
C ASN A 278 10.36 13.33 10.62
N VAL A 279 10.99 12.31 10.05
CA VAL A 279 11.51 11.16 10.78
C VAL A 279 13.03 11.15 10.64
N SER A 280 13.74 10.94 11.75
CA SER A 280 15.19 10.76 11.78
C SER A 280 15.54 9.52 12.59
N TRP A 281 16.31 8.60 12.00
CA TRP A 281 16.66 7.33 12.65
C TRP A 281 17.90 6.71 12.02
N GLN A 282 18.92 6.38 12.81
CA GLN A 282 20.10 5.61 12.36
C GLN A 282 20.66 6.07 10.99
N LYS A 283 20.92 7.39 10.85
CA LYS A 283 21.37 8.12 9.64
C LYS A 283 20.32 8.34 8.55
N TRP A 284 19.14 7.75 8.64
CA TRP A 284 18.00 8.07 7.77
C TRP A 284 17.36 9.39 8.18
N THR A 285 16.97 10.18 7.19
CA THR A 285 16.06 11.33 7.36
C THR A 285 15.08 11.41 6.19
N PHE A 286 13.80 11.62 6.47
CA PHE A 286 12.77 11.78 5.45
C PHE A 286 11.53 12.49 6.02
N LYS A 287 10.68 13.00 5.12
CA LYS A 287 9.38 13.58 5.41
C LYS A 287 8.28 12.56 5.14
N VAL A 288 7.29 12.45 6.03
CA VAL A 288 6.10 11.60 5.91
C VAL A 288 4.89 12.51 5.70
N GLY A 289 4.17 12.27 4.61
CA GLY A 289 2.86 12.84 4.35
C GLY A 289 1.79 11.75 4.20
N PHE A 290 0.54 12.19 4.06
CA PHE A 290 -0.61 11.32 3.94
C PHE A 290 -1.65 11.93 3.00
N ASN A 291 -2.24 11.14 2.11
CA ASN A 291 -3.32 11.59 1.23
C ASN A 291 -4.43 10.54 1.10
N GLN A 292 -5.58 10.93 0.53
CA GLN A 292 -6.77 10.08 0.45
C GLN A 292 -6.56 8.80 -0.38
N ARG A 293 -5.73 8.83 -1.42
CA ARG A 293 -5.58 7.74 -2.41
C ARG A 293 -4.45 6.78 -2.08
N GLU A 294 -3.23 7.28 -1.93
CA GLU A 294 -2.02 6.46 -1.69
C GLU A 294 -1.86 6.13 -0.20
N GLY A 295 -2.56 6.86 0.68
CA GLY A 295 -2.27 6.82 2.11
C GLY A 295 -0.91 7.43 2.39
N MET A 296 0.00 6.64 2.95
CA MET A 296 1.34 7.08 3.36
C MET A 296 2.26 7.35 2.17
N VAL A 297 2.88 8.53 2.15
CA VAL A 297 3.88 8.94 1.14
C VAL A 297 5.14 9.45 1.83
N LEU A 298 6.31 9.01 1.36
CA LEU A 298 7.61 9.51 1.84
C LEU A 298 8.22 10.48 0.85
N TYR A 299 8.80 11.57 1.35
CA TYR A 299 9.45 12.60 0.56
C TYR A 299 10.86 12.91 1.08
N ASP A 300 11.71 13.43 0.19
CA ASP A 300 13.04 13.96 0.50
C ASP A 300 13.85 12.99 1.39
N VAL A 301 14.06 11.77 0.89
CA VAL A 301 14.67 10.65 1.62
C VAL A 301 16.19 10.66 1.47
N TYR A 302 16.89 10.62 2.60
CA TYR A 302 18.35 10.64 2.69
C TYR A 302 18.87 9.52 3.58
N TYR A 303 20.12 9.13 3.32
CA TYR A 303 20.93 8.36 4.26
C TYR A 303 22.28 9.04 4.45
N ALA A 304 22.66 9.29 5.70
CA ALA A 304 23.91 9.94 6.07
C ALA A 304 24.15 11.27 5.33
N GLY A 305 23.08 12.06 5.16
CA GLY A 305 23.12 13.36 4.48
C GLY A 305 23.21 13.30 2.96
N ARG A 306 23.13 12.11 2.35
CA ARG A 306 23.14 11.94 0.89
C ARG A 306 21.75 11.62 0.35
N PRO A 307 21.29 12.28 -0.73
CA PRO A 307 19.95 12.11 -1.25
C PRO A 307 19.79 10.75 -1.93
N LEU A 308 18.61 10.15 -1.76
CA LEU A 308 18.27 8.84 -2.32
C LEU A 308 17.00 8.88 -3.16
N PHE A 309 15.90 9.38 -2.60
CA PHE A 309 14.59 9.38 -3.26
C PHE A 309 13.89 10.71 -3.01
N TYR A 310 13.37 11.32 -4.06
CA TYR A 310 12.52 12.51 -3.98
C TYR A 310 11.15 12.15 -3.41
N ARG A 311 10.54 11.05 -3.87
CA ARG A 311 9.21 10.58 -3.46
C ARG A 311 9.10 9.06 -3.56
N LEU A 312 8.51 8.41 -2.55
CA LEU A 312 8.17 6.98 -2.53
C LEU A 312 6.70 6.80 -2.13
N SER A 313 5.95 5.99 -2.89
CA SER A 313 4.58 5.62 -2.55
C SER A 313 4.13 4.34 -3.25
N LEU A 314 3.14 3.65 -2.67
CA LEU A 314 2.35 2.70 -3.45
C LEU A 314 1.41 3.51 -4.34
N SER A 315 1.60 3.35 -5.64
CA SER A 315 0.94 4.15 -6.68
C SER A 315 -0.46 3.64 -6.99
N ASP A 316 -0.59 2.32 -7.09
CA ASP A 316 -1.85 1.65 -7.37
C ASP A 316 -1.78 0.16 -6.99
N MET A 317 -2.93 -0.49 -6.92
CA MET A 317 -3.04 -1.95 -6.91
C MET A 317 -4.27 -2.40 -7.70
N ASN A 318 -4.22 -3.57 -8.35
CA ASN A 318 -5.34 -4.15 -9.10
C ASN A 318 -5.56 -5.61 -8.73
N ILE A 319 -6.83 -5.99 -8.52
CA ILE A 319 -7.23 -7.33 -8.07
C ILE A 319 -8.15 -8.00 -9.11
N PRO A 320 -7.61 -8.49 -10.24
CA PRO A 320 -8.41 -9.12 -11.28
C PRO A 320 -8.78 -10.55 -10.89
N TYR A 321 -10.09 -10.85 -10.90
CA TYR A 321 -10.64 -12.19 -10.70
C TYR A 321 -10.71 -12.98 -12.00
N ALA A 322 -10.60 -14.30 -11.90
CA ALA A 322 -10.50 -15.21 -13.03
C ALA A 322 -11.80 -15.95 -13.39
N ASP A 323 -12.91 -15.72 -12.67
CA ASP A 323 -14.19 -16.34 -13.02
C ASP A 323 -14.77 -15.67 -14.28
N PRO A 324 -14.88 -16.39 -15.41
CA PRO A 324 -15.29 -15.79 -16.68
C PRO A 324 -16.80 -15.52 -16.78
N ARG A 325 -17.59 -15.96 -15.80
CA ARG A 325 -19.04 -15.91 -15.86
C ARG A 325 -19.57 -14.53 -15.47
N HIS A 326 -20.75 -14.17 -15.94
CA HIS A 326 -21.41 -12.92 -15.55
C HIS A 326 -22.01 -13.04 -14.15
N PRO A 327 -21.89 -12.01 -13.28
CA PRO A 327 -21.18 -10.73 -13.45
C PRO A 327 -19.71 -10.76 -12.97
N TYR A 328 -19.19 -11.91 -12.52
CA TYR A 328 -17.88 -12.04 -11.87
C TYR A 328 -16.69 -11.59 -12.71
N HIS A 329 -16.77 -11.73 -14.04
CA HIS A 329 -15.71 -11.31 -14.96
C HIS A 329 -15.38 -9.81 -14.91
N LYS A 330 -16.21 -8.97 -14.27
CA LYS A 330 -15.94 -7.54 -14.05
C LYS A 330 -15.18 -7.23 -12.76
N LYS A 331 -15.02 -8.21 -11.87
CA LYS A 331 -14.31 -8.04 -10.60
C LYS A 331 -12.82 -7.83 -10.89
N ALA A 332 -12.44 -6.57 -11.00
CA ALA A 332 -11.07 -6.09 -11.09
C ALA A 332 -10.98 -4.70 -10.45
N ALA A 333 -10.97 -4.69 -9.12
CA ALA A 333 -10.90 -3.46 -8.34
C ALA A 333 -9.51 -2.83 -8.46
N PHE A 334 -9.45 -1.50 -8.49
CA PHE A 334 -8.23 -0.74 -8.26
C PHE A 334 -8.30 -0.14 -6.85
N ASP A 335 -7.94 -0.89 -5.80
CA ASP A 335 -8.31 -0.48 -4.43
C ASP A 335 -7.83 0.93 -4.05
N LEU A 336 -6.66 1.37 -4.54
CA LEU A 336 -6.19 2.74 -4.34
C LEU A 336 -7.01 3.75 -5.16
N GLY A 337 -7.26 3.49 -6.44
CA GLY A 337 -7.97 4.44 -7.30
C GLY A 337 -9.49 4.44 -7.15
N ASP A 338 -10.09 3.33 -6.74
CA ASP A 338 -11.52 3.08 -6.69
C ASP A 338 -12.10 3.24 -5.27
N ALA A 339 -11.28 3.07 -4.22
CA ALA A 339 -11.66 3.31 -2.82
C ALA A 339 -10.76 4.37 -2.16
N GLY A 340 -9.44 4.17 -2.20
CA GLY A 340 -8.42 5.05 -1.62
C GLY A 340 -7.80 4.47 -0.35
N ALA A 341 -6.52 4.13 -0.39
CA ALA A 341 -5.81 3.55 0.76
C ALA A 341 -5.79 4.48 1.98
N GLY A 342 -5.78 5.81 1.77
CA GLY A 342 -5.79 6.75 2.88
C GLY A 342 -7.12 6.83 3.62
N ILE A 343 -8.24 6.87 2.88
CA ILE A 343 -9.58 6.90 3.50
C ILE A 343 -9.98 5.54 4.09
N MET A 344 -9.40 4.46 3.56
CA MET A 344 -9.60 3.09 4.05
C MET A 344 -8.63 2.69 5.17
N ALA A 345 -7.73 3.59 5.58
CA ALA A 345 -6.77 3.33 6.65
C ALA A 345 -7.46 3.14 8.00
N ASN A 346 -7.07 2.07 8.70
CA ASN A 346 -7.59 1.74 10.01
C ASN A 346 -7.03 2.67 11.09
N ASN A 347 -7.76 2.78 12.20
CA ASN A 347 -7.28 3.40 13.43
C ASN A 347 -6.50 2.36 14.24
N LEU A 348 -5.18 2.32 14.06
CA LEU A 348 -4.31 1.29 14.64
C LEU A 348 -4.23 1.39 16.17
N GLN A 349 -4.27 0.24 16.84
CA GLN A 349 -4.31 0.11 18.30
C GLN A 349 -3.03 -0.50 18.89
N LEU A 350 -2.63 0.00 20.07
CA LEU A 350 -1.48 -0.51 20.83
C LEU A 350 -1.65 -1.98 21.21
N GLY A 351 -0.61 -2.79 20.96
CA GLY A 351 -0.55 -4.18 21.39
C GLY A 351 -1.34 -5.16 20.50
N CYS A 352 -2.12 -4.66 19.55
CA CYS A 352 -2.83 -5.45 18.55
C CYS A 352 -2.14 -5.34 17.18
N ASP A 353 -2.20 -4.15 16.56
CA ASP A 353 -1.73 -3.94 15.18
C ASP A 353 -0.22 -3.68 15.11
N CYS A 354 0.31 -2.96 16.12
CA CYS A 354 1.71 -2.63 16.24
C CYS A 354 2.22 -2.92 17.66
N LEU A 355 3.30 -3.70 17.76
CA LEU A 355 3.83 -4.23 19.02
C LEU A 355 5.19 -3.61 19.38
N GLY A 356 5.32 -3.12 20.62
CA GLY A 356 6.55 -2.51 21.14
C GLY A 356 6.33 -1.07 21.59
N SER A 357 7.34 -0.22 21.38
CA SER A 357 7.24 1.23 21.65
C SER A 357 6.82 1.96 20.37
N ILE A 358 5.55 2.34 20.30
CA ILE A 358 4.90 2.83 19.08
C ILE A 358 4.70 4.34 19.14
N HIS A 359 4.95 5.02 18.03
CA HIS A 359 4.49 6.39 17.78
C HIS A 359 3.46 6.37 16.65
N TYR A 360 2.32 7.02 16.83
CA TYR A 360 1.27 7.09 15.81
C TYR A 360 1.25 8.43 15.11
N LEU A 361 1.05 8.40 13.79
CA LEU A 361 0.77 9.56 12.97
C LEU A 361 -0.71 9.51 12.57
N SER A 362 -1.42 10.60 12.83
CA SER A 362 -2.81 10.80 12.43
C SER A 362 -2.87 11.67 11.19
N ALA A 363 -4.00 11.65 10.49
CA ALA A 363 -4.24 12.53 9.35
C ALA A 363 -5.62 13.19 9.45
N VAL A 364 -5.85 14.18 8.60
CA VAL A 364 -7.17 14.76 8.36
C VAL A 364 -7.47 14.68 6.87
N LEU A 365 -8.62 14.10 6.52
CA LEU A 365 -9.15 14.01 5.16
C LEU A 365 -10.48 14.77 5.06
N ASN A 366 -11.25 14.57 3.99
CA ASN A 366 -12.59 15.15 3.85
C ASN A 366 -13.68 14.08 3.83
N ASP A 367 -14.85 14.41 4.38
CA ASP A 367 -16.09 13.66 4.16
C ASP A 367 -16.76 14.04 2.82
N ASP A 368 -17.87 13.39 2.51
CA ASP A 368 -18.67 13.62 1.29
C ASP A 368 -19.30 15.03 1.21
N LYS A 369 -19.38 15.74 2.35
CA LYS A 369 -19.89 17.11 2.48
C LYS A 369 -18.77 18.15 2.40
N GLY A 370 -17.51 17.72 2.25
CA GLY A 370 -16.32 18.55 2.22
C GLY A 370 -15.94 19.13 3.59
N LYS A 371 -16.32 18.46 4.68
CA LYS A 371 -15.88 18.77 6.04
C LYS A 371 -14.65 17.94 6.40
N PRO A 372 -13.80 18.42 7.31
CA PRO A 372 -12.69 17.65 7.85
C PRO A 372 -13.15 16.34 8.49
N LEU A 373 -12.46 15.26 8.18
CA LEU A 373 -12.62 13.93 8.75
C LEU A 373 -11.31 13.55 9.43
N GLU A 374 -11.36 13.41 10.75
CA GLU A 374 -10.21 12.97 11.55
C GLU A 374 -9.93 11.49 11.29
N MET A 375 -8.67 11.18 10.98
CA MET A 375 -8.17 9.84 10.75
C MET A 375 -7.07 9.53 11.78
N PRO A 376 -7.46 9.11 13.01
CA PRO A 376 -6.50 8.84 14.07
C PRO A 376 -5.65 7.61 13.78
N ASN A 377 -4.36 7.67 14.14
CA ASN A 377 -3.45 6.53 14.18
C ASN A 377 -3.31 5.73 12.87
N VAL A 378 -3.39 6.40 11.71
CA VAL A 378 -3.34 5.75 10.39
C VAL A 378 -1.96 5.20 10.00
N VAL A 379 -0.90 5.68 10.65
CA VAL A 379 0.45 5.13 10.50
C VAL A 379 1.03 4.87 11.88
N CYS A 380 1.54 3.66 12.11
CA CYS A 380 2.37 3.37 13.26
C CYS A 380 3.85 3.38 12.89
N VAL A 381 4.67 3.96 13.75
CA VAL A 381 6.12 4.08 13.61
C VAL A 381 6.77 3.39 14.79
N HIS A 382 7.60 2.39 14.53
CA HIS A 382 8.29 1.66 15.60
C HIS A 382 9.60 1.04 15.12
N GLU A 383 10.40 0.57 16.07
CA GLU A 383 11.58 -0.24 15.76
C GLU A 383 11.28 -1.72 16.00
N GLN A 384 11.92 -2.60 15.22
CA GLN A 384 11.90 -4.04 15.45
C GLN A 384 13.27 -4.65 15.27
N ASP A 385 13.51 -5.76 15.94
CA ASP A 385 14.69 -6.57 15.71
C ASP A 385 14.46 -7.52 14.54
N ASN A 386 15.39 -7.56 13.59
CA ASN A 386 15.37 -8.47 12.44
C ASN A 386 16.62 -9.37 12.40
N GLY A 387 16.98 -9.94 13.55
CA GLY A 387 18.04 -10.94 13.64
C GLY A 387 19.46 -10.37 13.50
N ILE A 388 20.33 -11.07 12.77
CA ILE A 388 21.74 -10.68 12.59
C ILE A 388 21.87 -9.72 11.41
N GLY A 389 22.53 -8.59 11.62
CA GLY A 389 22.91 -7.65 10.55
C GLY A 389 24.17 -8.11 9.82
N TRP A 390 25.25 -8.32 10.57
CA TRP A 390 26.46 -8.96 10.04
C TRP A 390 27.21 -9.71 11.14
N LYS A 391 27.94 -10.76 10.75
CA LYS A 391 28.76 -11.56 11.68
C LYS A 391 29.97 -12.14 10.97
N HIS A 392 31.12 -12.15 11.65
CA HIS A 392 32.30 -12.88 11.22
C HIS A 392 33.04 -13.46 12.44
N THR A 393 33.57 -14.68 12.30
CA THR A 393 34.45 -15.30 13.31
C THR A 393 35.79 -15.63 12.69
N ASN A 394 36.86 -15.08 13.24
CA ASN A 394 38.21 -15.45 12.82
C ASN A 394 38.63 -16.73 13.54
N TYR A 395 38.62 -17.87 12.83
CA TYR A 395 38.95 -19.17 13.42
C TYR A 395 40.37 -19.24 14.02
N ARG A 396 41.30 -18.42 13.56
CA ARG A 396 42.69 -18.40 14.06
C ARG A 396 42.78 -17.82 15.47
N THR A 397 41.88 -16.93 15.83
CA THR A 397 41.85 -16.26 17.14
C THR A 397 40.62 -16.61 17.98
N GLY A 398 39.63 -17.28 17.39
CA GLY A 398 38.33 -17.53 18.00
C GLY A 398 37.44 -16.29 18.14
N ARG A 399 37.90 -15.10 17.72
CA ARG A 399 37.16 -13.84 17.92
C ARG A 399 35.97 -13.76 16.97
N ALA A 400 34.77 -13.62 17.55
CA ALA A 400 33.55 -13.29 16.82
C ALA A 400 33.27 -11.77 16.90
N ALA A 401 32.94 -11.16 15.76
CA ALA A 401 32.37 -9.83 15.67
C ALA A 401 30.95 -9.96 15.11
N VAL A 402 29.95 -9.36 15.77
CA VAL A 402 28.54 -9.52 15.44
C VAL A 402 27.77 -8.25 15.75
N VAL A 403 26.81 -7.93 14.88
CA VAL A 403 25.85 -6.84 15.03
C VAL A 403 24.45 -7.37 14.70
N ARG A 404 23.45 -7.02 15.49
CA ARG A 404 22.03 -7.27 15.22
C ARG A 404 21.47 -6.27 14.22
N ASN A 405 20.49 -6.69 13.42
CA ASN A 405 19.82 -5.84 12.45
C ASN A 405 18.62 -5.17 13.12
N ARG A 406 18.72 -3.87 13.42
CA ARG A 406 17.54 -3.09 13.84
C ARG A 406 16.86 -2.52 12.60
N GLU A 407 15.54 -2.57 12.58
CA GLU A 407 14.71 -1.96 11.54
C GLU A 407 13.82 -0.87 12.13
N LEU A 408 13.57 0.18 11.35
CA LEU A 408 12.49 1.13 11.54
C LEU A 408 11.35 0.75 10.59
N VAL A 409 10.15 0.63 11.13
CA VAL A 409 8.93 0.29 10.40
C VAL A 409 7.96 1.46 10.45
N LEU A 410 7.47 1.87 9.29
CA LEU A 410 6.30 2.73 9.15
C LEU A 410 5.21 1.90 8.47
N GLN A 411 4.11 1.66 9.15
CA GLN A 411 3.06 0.74 8.71
C GLN A 411 1.68 1.39 8.74
N SER A 412 0.90 1.16 7.70
CA SER A 412 -0.54 1.43 7.65
C SER A 412 -1.29 0.12 7.36
N ILE A 413 -2.52 -0.01 7.84
CA ILE A 413 -3.41 -1.12 7.51
C ILE A 413 -4.66 -0.52 6.86
N ILE A 414 -5.07 -1.07 5.73
CA ILE A 414 -6.30 -0.67 5.04
C ILE A 414 -7.28 -1.83 5.00
N THR A 415 -8.57 -1.52 5.14
CA THR A 415 -9.66 -2.47 4.92
C THR A 415 -10.44 -2.07 3.68
N VAL A 416 -10.57 -2.97 2.72
CA VAL A 416 -11.31 -2.74 1.48
C VAL A 416 -12.34 -3.86 1.32
N SER A 417 -13.55 -3.59 1.80
CA SER A 417 -14.64 -4.58 1.90
C SER A 417 -14.16 -5.82 2.68
N ASN A 418 -13.88 -6.92 1.99
CA ASN A 418 -13.50 -8.21 2.57
C ASN A 418 -12.00 -8.34 2.87
N TYR A 419 -11.12 -7.55 2.23
CA TYR A 419 -9.67 -7.70 2.35
C TYR A 419 -9.04 -6.68 3.30
N GLU A 420 -7.96 -7.12 3.95
CA GLU A 420 -7.03 -6.25 4.66
C GLU A 420 -5.64 -6.29 4.01
N TYR A 421 -5.02 -5.11 3.88
CA TYR A 421 -3.63 -5.00 3.47
C TYR A 421 -2.81 -4.23 4.49
N ILE A 422 -1.73 -4.85 4.96
CA ILE A 422 -0.69 -4.20 5.72
C ILE A 422 0.34 -3.67 4.74
N LEU A 423 0.54 -2.35 4.74
CA LEU A 423 1.39 -1.60 3.82
C LEU A 423 2.51 -0.93 4.60
N ALA A 424 3.77 -1.34 4.40
CA ALA A 424 4.87 -0.89 5.25
C ALA A 424 6.15 -0.49 4.50
N PHE A 425 6.70 0.67 4.88
CA PHE A 425 8.10 1.02 4.59
C PHE A 425 8.99 0.53 5.74
N ILE A 426 10.07 -0.18 5.42
CA ILE A 426 11.00 -0.73 6.41
C ILE A 426 12.43 -0.29 6.05
N PHE A 427 13.13 0.32 7.01
CA PHE A 427 14.49 0.81 6.86
C PHE A 427 15.44 0.05 7.76
N ASN A 428 16.67 -0.23 7.31
CA ASN A 428 17.69 -0.87 8.15
C ASN A 428 18.97 -0.03 8.30
N GLN A 429 19.85 -0.46 9.20
CA GLN A 429 21.11 0.22 9.48
C GLN A 429 22.16 0.06 8.37
N ALA A 430 21.95 -0.85 7.41
CA ALA A 430 22.81 -1.07 6.26
C ALA A 430 22.46 -0.19 5.04
N GLY A 431 21.46 0.69 5.18
CA GLY A 431 21.04 1.59 4.10
C GLY A 431 20.02 0.98 3.13
N ASP A 432 19.44 -0.19 3.45
CA ASP A 432 18.33 -0.77 2.67
C ASP A 432 17.01 -0.09 3.06
N VAL A 433 16.15 0.13 2.07
CA VAL A 433 14.72 0.41 2.27
C VAL A 433 13.90 -0.68 1.58
N MET A 434 12.86 -1.16 2.24
CA MET A 434 11.93 -2.15 1.73
C MET A 434 10.52 -1.59 1.71
N TYR A 435 9.73 -2.04 0.75
CA TYR A 435 8.28 -1.92 0.77
C TYR A 435 7.68 -3.30 0.93
N GLU A 436 6.97 -3.53 2.03
CA GLU A 436 6.32 -4.79 2.37
C GLU A 436 4.81 -4.65 2.24
N VAL A 437 4.19 -5.66 1.64
CA VAL A 437 2.75 -5.86 1.66
C VAL A 437 2.46 -7.18 2.35
N ARG A 438 1.49 -7.18 3.28
CA ARG A 438 0.84 -8.40 3.75
C ARG A 438 -0.62 -8.37 3.35
N ALA A 439 -1.08 -9.36 2.59
CA ALA A 439 -2.49 -9.55 2.29
C ALA A 439 -3.07 -10.50 3.34
N THR A 440 -4.20 -10.14 3.95
CA THR A 440 -4.94 -10.91 4.96
C THR A 440 -6.43 -10.57 4.84
N GLY A 441 -7.27 -11.06 5.74
CA GLY A 441 -8.70 -10.77 5.70
C GLY A 441 -9.51 -11.90 5.11
N ILE A 442 -10.72 -11.63 4.64
CA ILE A 442 -11.64 -12.66 4.17
C ILE A 442 -11.63 -12.71 2.64
N LEU A 443 -11.68 -13.92 2.07
CA LEU A 443 -11.82 -14.12 0.63
C LEU A 443 -13.13 -13.48 0.14
N SER A 444 -13.12 -12.84 -1.02
CA SER A 444 -14.37 -12.51 -1.71
C SER A 444 -14.98 -13.79 -2.27
N THR A 445 -16.19 -14.12 -1.84
CA THR A 445 -16.84 -15.41 -2.14
C THR A 445 -18.05 -15.25 -3.06
N GLN A 446 -18.50 -16.37 -3.62
CA GLN A 446 -19.65 -16.46 -4.50
C GLN A 446 -20.32 -17.84 -4.35
N PRO A 447 -21.61 -17.99 -4.70
CA PRO A 447 -22.32 -19.24 -4.50
C PRO A 447 -21.87 -20.32 -5.50
N ILE A 448 -21.90 -21.58 -5.07
CA ILE A 448 -21.70 -22.76 -5.93
C ILE A 448 -22.63 -23.88 -5.50
N ASP A 449 -23.15 -24.67 -6.45
CA ASP A 449 -23.98 -25.84 -6.14
C ASP A 449 -23.11 -26.94 -5.49
N GLU A 450 -23.73 -27.74 -4.61
CA GLU A 450 -23.01 -28.80 -3.89
C GLU A 450 -22.46 -29.89 -4.82
N GLY A 451 -21.29 -30.41 -4.46
CA GLY A 451 -20.62 -31.47 -5.22
C GLY A 451 -19.99 -30.99 -6.54
N ILE A 452 -20.08 -29.70 -6.86
CA ILE A 452 -19.44 -29.11 -8.03
C ILE A 452 -18.04 -28.59 -7.66
N SER A 453 -17.10 -28.77 -8.58
CA SER A 453 -15.82 -28.06 -8.60
C SER A 453 -15.62 -27.40 -9.96
N VAL A 454 -14.81 -26.34 -9.99
CA VAL A 454 -14.52 -25.56 -11.19
C VAL A 454 -13.02 -25.25 -11.26
N PRO A 455 -12.43 -25.10 -12.46
CA PRO A 455 -10.99 -24.85 -12.61
C PRO A 455 -10.56 -23.39 -12.39
N TRP A 456 -11.50 -22.48 -12.11
CA TRP A 456 -11.25 -21.04 -11.89
C TRP A 456 -11.51 -20.59 -10.44
N GLY A 457 -11.62 -21.53 -9.49
CA GLY A 457 -11.80 -21.22 -8.09
C GLY A 457 -11.73 -22.45 -7.19
N THR A 458 -11.61 -22.20 -5.89
CA THR A 458 -11.58 -23.23 -4.86
C THR A 458 -12.87 -23.19 -4.05
N VAL A 459 -13.50 -24.35 -3.86
CA VAL A 459 -14.60 -24.48 -2.89
C VAL A 459 -13.99 -24.53 -1.50
N VAL A 460 -14.12 -23.43 -0.75
CA VAL A 460 -13.47 -23.25 0.57
C VAL A 460 -14.38 -23.63 1.74
N HIS A 461 -15.69 -23.69 1.48
CA HIS A 461 -16.73 -24.08 2.43
C HIS A 461 -17.93 -24.62 1.64
N PRO A 462 -18.79 -25.52 2.17
CA PRO A 462 -19.96 -26.00 1.44
C PRO A 462 -20.81 -24.84 0.90
N GLY A 463 -21.08 -24.85 -0.40
CA GLY A 463 -21.83 -23.78 -1.09
C GLY A 463 -21.04 -22.51 -1.39
N VAL A 464 -19.75 -22.45 -1.05
CA VAL A 464 -18.92 -21.24 -1.13
C VAL A 464 -17.72 -21.47 -2.04
N LEU A 465 -17.68 -20.74 -3.15
CA LEU A 465 -16.57 -20.70 -4.08
C LEU A 465 -15.77 -19.41 -3.87
N ALA A 466 -14.46 -19.53 -3.73
CA ALA A 466 -13.52 -18.42 -3.81
C ALA A 466 -12.81 -18.50 -5.17
N ALA A 467 -13.11 -17.57 -6.07
CA ALA A 467 -12.52 -17.56 -7.41
C ALA A 467 -11.01 -17.24 -7.34
N HIS A 468 -10.23 -17.84 -8.24
CA HIS A 468 -8.81 -17.47 -8.42
C HIS A 468 -8.72 -15.99 -8.79
N HIS A 469 -7.68 -15.31 -8.32
CA HIS A 469 -7.47 -13.89 -8.59
C HIS A 469 -6.00 -13.51 -8.37
N GLN A 470 -5.59 -12.37 -8.91
CA GLN A 470 -4.26 -11.81 -8.65
C GLN A 470 -4.37 -10.61 -7.71
N HIS A 471 -3.32 -10.30 -6.96
CA HIS A 471 -3.12 -9.00 -6.32
C HIS A 471 -1.85 -8.40 -6.92
N ILE A 472 -1.98 -7.32 -7.69
CA ILE A 472 -0.88 -6.72 -8.43
C ILE A 472 -0.67 -5.30 -7.92
N PHE A 473 0.54 -5.00 -7.44
CA PHE A 473 0.91 -3.73 -6.81
C PHE A 473 1.89 -2.98 -7.70
N SER A 474 1.85 -1.64 -7.65
CA SER A 474 2.83 -0.78 -8.34
C SER A 474 3.44 0.22 -7.36
N LEU A 475 4.71 0.02 -6.99
CA LEU A 475 5.47 0.97 -6.17
C LEU A 475 6.09 2.05 -7.07
N ARG A 476 5.75 3.33 -6.83
CA ARG A 476 6.36 4.47 -7.52
C ARG A 476 7.62 4.92 -6.77
N VAL A 477 8.75 4.89 -7.46
CA VAL A 477 10.06 5.32 -6.99
C VAL A 477 10.51 6.51 -7.83
N ASP A 478 10.55 7.69 -7.23
CA ASP A 478 11.06 8.91 -7.83
C ASP A 478 12.48 9.15 -7.26
N PRO A 479 13.53 8.66 -7.93
CA PRO A 479 14.86 8.68 -7.38
C PRO A 479 15.49 10.08 -7.38
N MET A 480 16.40 10.27 -6.44
CA MET A 480 17.32 11.41 -6.39
C MET A 480 18.68 10.94 -5.88
N VAL A 481 19.15 9.79 -6.38
CA VAL A 481 20.36 9.11 -5.90
C VAL A 481 21.55 10.03 -6.14
N ASP A 482 22.10 10.60 -5.08
CA ASP A 482 23.23 11.54 -5.11
C ASP A 482 23.06 12.73 -6.08
N GLY A 483 21.82 13.08 -6.41
CA GLY A 483 21.50 14.15 -7.34
C GLY A 483 20.21 13.89 -8.13
N PRO A 484 19.68 14.91 -8.84
CA PRO A 484 18.39 14.84 -9.52
C PRO A 484 18.42 14.09 -10.85
N LEU A 485 19.59 13.88 -11.45
CA LEU A 485 19.72 13.19 -12.73
C LEU A 485 20.22 11.76 -12.49
N ASN A 486 19.39 10.79 -12.83
CA ASN A 486 19.67 9.38 -12.64
C ASN A 486 19.41 8.59 -13.92
N ARG A 487 19.90 7.36 -13.96
CA ARG A 487 19.58 6.40 -15.02
C ARG A 487 19.22 5.06 -14.42
N VAL A 488 18.45 4.28 -15.17
CA VAL A 488 18.26 2.86 -14.87
C VAL A 488 19.20 2.04 -15.73
N VAL A 489 19.85 1.06 -15.13
CA VAL A 489 20.61 0.02 -15.82
C VAL A 489 20.09 -1.34 -15.38
N TYR A 490 20.40 -2.38 -16.15
CA TYR A 490 20.30 -3.75 -15.68
C TYR A 490 21.61 -4.50 -15.87
N ASP A 491 21.95 -5.34 -14.89
CA ASP A 491 23.05 -6.29 -14.99
C ASP A 491 22.54 -7.66 -15.40
N GLU A 492 23.31 -8.37 -16.22
CA GLU A 492 23.10 -9.79 -16.53
C GLU A 492 24.38 -10.59 -16.40
N ALA A 493 24.28 -11.79 -15.83
CA ALA A 493 25.37 -12.75 -15.69
C ALA A 493 25.32 -13.80 -16.80
N HIS A 494 26.42 -13.95 -17.53
CA HIS A 494 26.55 -14.85 -18.69
C HIS A 494 27.75 -15.77 -18.54
N ALA A 495 27.57 -17.08 -18.72
CA ALA A 495 28.66 -18.06 -18.65
C ALA A 495 29.70 -17.83 -19.76
N MET A 496 30.98 -17.94 -19.42
CA MET A 496 32.06 -17.90 -20.40
C MET A 496 32.22 -19.27 -21.07
N PRO A 497 32.46 -19.34 -22.39
CA PRO A 497 32.75 -20.61 -23.04
C PRO A 497 34.04 -21.23 -22.50
N ARG A 498 34.17 -22.56 -22.58
CA ARG A 498 35.45 -23.24 -22.34
C ARG A 498 36.45 -22.81 -23.41
N SER A 499 37.66 -22.50 -22.98
CA SER A 499 38.76 -22.04 -23.83
C SER A 499 40.09 -22.25 -23.11
N ASP A 500 41.21 -21.93 -23.75
CA ASP A 500 42.53 -21.95 -23.10
C ASP A 500 42.59 -20.98 -21.89
N PHE A 501 41.84 -19.88 -21.94
CA PHE A 501 41.72 -18.92 -20.82
C PHE A 501 40.75 -19.41 -19.72
N ASN A 502 39.68 -20.13 -20.10
CA ASN A 502 38.71 -20.73 -19.17
C ASN A 502 38.70 -22.27 -19.32
N PRO A 503 39.82 -22.97 -19.04
CA PRO A 503 39.96 -24.39 -19.38
C PRO A 503 39.04 -25.28 -18.56
N HIS A 504 38.62 -24.81 -17.38
CA HIS A 504 37.73 -25.53 -16.47
C HIS A 504 36.25 -25.19 -16.64
N GLY A 505 35.90 -24.19 -17.46
CA GLY A 505 34.50 -23.85 -17.77
C GLY A 505 33.69 -23.27 -16.61
N VAL A 506 34.35 -22.64 -15.65
CA VAL A 506 33.71 -22.09 -14.43
C VAL A 506 33.51 -20.57 -14.50
N GLY A 507 34.18 -19.90 -15.44
CA GLY A 507 34.09 -18.46 -15.60
C GLY A 507 32.72 -17.98 -16.07
N TYR A 508 32.33 -16.79 -15.62
CA TYR A 508 31.19 -16.03 -16.12
C TYR A 508 31.54 -14.54 -16.11
N THR A 509 30.81 -13.75 -16.88
CA THR A 509 30.94 -12.28 -16.95
C THR A 509 29.62 -11.62 -16.63
N VAL A 510 29.67 -10.40 -16.09
CA VAL A 510 28.48 -9.56 -15.91
C VAL A 510 28.53 -8.40 -16.89
N THR A 511 27.46 -8.18 -17.63
CA THR A 511 27.29 -7.04 -18.53
C THR A 511 26.25 -6.10 -17.94
N GLU A 512 26.55 -4.80 -17.92
CA GLU A 512 25.62 -3.74 -17.48
C GLU A 512 25.11 -3.00 -18.71
N THR A 513 23.79 -2.92 -18.86
CA THR A 513 23.12 -2.26 -19.98
C THR A 513 22.28 -1.09 -19.49
N PRO A 514 22.52 0.14 -19.97
CA PRO A 514 21.67 1.27 -19.65
C PRO A 514 20.33 1.22 -20.39
N ILE A 515 19.26 1.56 -19.68
CA ILE A 515 17.96 1.86 -20.27
C ILE A 515 17.98 3.31 -20.73
N THR A 516 17.76 3.53 -22.03
CA THR A 516 17.84 4.85 -22.64
C THR A 516 16.47 5.40 -23.05
N THR A 517 15.46 4.55 -23.16
CA THR A 517 14.12 4.94 -23.63
C THR A 517 13.07 4.54 -22.60
N SER A 518 12.05 5.37 -22.39
CA SER A 518 10.92 5.00 -21.53
C SER A 518 10.24 3.72 -22.04
N GLY A 519 9.84 2.84 -21.14
CA GLY A 519 9.34 1.52 -21.51
C GLY A 519 9.07 0.59 -20.34
N GLY A 520 8.45 -0.55 -20.64
CA GLY A 520 8.34 -1.71 -19.75
C GLY A 520 9.53 -2.65 -19.93
N TYR A 521 10.06 -3.15 -18.82
CA TYR A 521 11.24 -4.00 -18.75
C TYR A 521 11.00 -5.14 -17.76
N ASP A 522 11.54 -6.30 -18.12
CA ASP A 522 11.29 -7.54 -17.37
C ASP A 522 12.55 -8.12 -16.78
N LEU A 523 12.37 -8.82 -15.67
CA LEU A 523 13.40 -9.68 -15.09
C LEU A 523 13.68 -10.85 -16.03
N ASP A 524 14.87 -11.41 -15.90
CA ASP A 524 15.29 -12.64 -16.55
C ASP A 524 16.01 -13.47 -15.49
N ILE A 525 15.39 -14.58 -15.09
CA ILE A 525 15.89 -15.43 -14.01
C ILE A 525 17.14 -16.21 -14.47
N ASP A 526 17.17 -16.61 -15.74
CA ASP A 526 18.28 -17.41 -16.29
C ASP A 526 19.55 -16.56 -16.44
N ALA A 527 19.40 -15.26 -16.72
CA ALA A 527 20.49 -14.29 -16.77
C ALA A 527 20.73 -13.54 -15.45
N ASN A 528 19.94 -13.81 -14.40
CA ASN A 528 19.92 -13.06 -13.15
C ASN A 528 19.80 -11.53 -13.37
N ARG A 529 18.91 -11.11 -14.28
CA ARG A 529 18.75 -9.70 -14.65
C ARG A 529 18.32 -8.88 -13.44
N THR A 530 19.16 -7.93 -13.04
CA THR A 530 18.94 -7.09 -11.86
C THR A 530 18.97 -5.61 -12.22
N PHE A 531 17.88 -4.89 -11.95
CA PHE A 531 17.79 -3.46 -12.22
C PHE A 531 18.49 -2.63 -11.13
N LYS A 532 19.08 -1.51 -11.53
CA LYS A 532 19.69 -0.53 -10.62
C LYS A 532 19.38 0.88 -11.08
N ILE A 533 19.11 1.75 -10.12
CA ILE A 533 19.07 3.20 -10.30
C ILE A 533 20.45 3.75 -9.96
N GLN A 534 21.07 4.51 -10.86
CA GLN A 534 22.43 5.00 -10.72
C GLN A 534 22.52 6.50 -10.96
N ASN A 535 23.53 7.10 -10.33
CA ASN A 535 24.05 8.40 -10.73
C ASN A 535 25.33 8.20 -11.54
N SER A 536 25.32 8.60 -12.80
CA SER A 536 26.46 8.43 -13.71
C SER A 536 27.65 9.31 -13.38
N THR A 537 27.39 10.47 -12.78
CA THR A 537 28.38 11.54 -12.52
C THR A 537 29.13 11.33 -11.20
N VAL A 538 28.55 10.57 -10.26
CA VAL A 538 29.19 10.26 -8.97
C VAL A 538 29.73 8.85 -8.99
N LYS A 539 31.06 8.72 -8.80
CA LYS A 539 31.76 7.45 -8.81
C LYS A 539 32.15 7.02 -7.40
N ASN A 540 31.99 5.72 -7.15
CA ASN A 540 32.55 5.10 -5.95
C ASN A 540 34.09 5.13 -6.02
N PRO A 541 34.78 5.57 -4.96
CA PRO A 541 36.23 5.72 -4.98
C PRO A 541 37.00 4.38 -5.00
N ILE A 542 36.36 3.26 -4.67
CA ILE A 542 37.02 1.94 -4.58
C ILE A 542 37.13 1.27 -5.94
N ASN A 543 36.04 1.27 -6.72
CA ASN A 543 35.97 0.53 -7.99
C ASN A 543 35.68 1.42 -9.21
N GLY A 544 35.52 2.74 -9.02
CA GLY A 544 35.24 3.70 -10.09
C GLY A 544 33.87 3.51 -10.76
N LYS A 545 32.99 2.64 -10.23
CA LYS A 545 31.64 2.43 -10.74
C LYS A 545 30.70 3.53 -10.24
N SER A 546 29.59 3.73 -10.95
CA SER A 546 28.56 4.65 -10.52
C SER A 546 27.94 4.22 -9.21
N VAL A 547 27.68 5.21 -8.33
CA VAL A 547 26.88 5.00 -7.12
C VAL A 547 25.44 4.68 -7.52
N GLY A 548 24.77 3.80 -6.78
CA GLY A 548 23.41 3.42 -7.13
C GLY A 548 22.69 2.63 -6.04
N TYR A 549 21.43 2.34 -6.33
CA TYR A 549 20.58 1.43 -5.57
C TYR A 549 20.04 0.35 -6.50
N LYS A 550 20.24 -0.93 -6.17
CA LYS A 550 19.65 -2.06 -6.89
C LYS A 550 18.24 -2.34 -6.40
N ILE A 551 17.38 -2.77 -7.31
CA ILE A 551 15.99 -3.15 -7.06
C ILE A 551 15.95 -4.68 -7.02
N MET A 552 15.44 -5.24 -5.92
CA MET A 552 15.16 -6.66 -5.81
C MET A 552 13.66 -6.85 -5.60
N THR A 553 13.01 -7.46 -6.58
CA THR A 553 11.60 -7.80 -6.56
C THR A 553 11.43 -9.31 -6.41
N PRO A 554 10.34 -9.78 -5.77
CA PRO A 554 10.00 -11.18 -5.83
C PRO A 554 9.62 -11.56 -7.26
N PRO A 555 9.78 -12.84 -7.66
CA PRO A 555 9.19 -13.32 -8.91
C PRO A 555 7.69 -13.01 -8.94
N PHE A 556 7.23 -12.47 -10.05
CA PHE A 556 5.86 -11.99 -10.22
C PHE A 556 5.30 -12.55 -11.52
N GLN A 557 4.16 -13.23 -11.45
CA GLN A 557 3.38 -13.61 -12.63
C GLN A 557 2.54 -12.41 -13.05
N LYS A 558 2.82 -11.90 -14.25
CA LYS A 558 2.11 -10.79 -14.89
C LYS A 558 0.62 -11.08 -15.05
N MET A 559 -0.14 -10.04 -15.42
CA MET A 559 -1.57 -10.12 -15.71
C MET A 559 -1.88 -11.34 -16.60
N LEU A 560 -2.78 -12.20 -16.12
CA LEU A 560 -3.25 -13.38 -16.84
C LEU A 560 -4.40 -13.08 -17.79
N ALA A 561 -5.13 -12.00 -17.55
CA ALA A 561 -6.24 -11.61 -18.40
C ALA A 561 -5.78 -11.31 -19.83
N ASP A 562 -6.63 -11.69 -20.80
CA ASP A 562 -6.35 -11.52 -22.22
C ASP A 562 -6.07 -10.04 -22.57
N GLN A 563 -5.19 -9.79 -23.54
CA GLN A 563 -4.77 -8.44 -23.92
C GLN A 563 -5.93 -7.57 -24.42
N ASP A 564 -6.97 -8.18 -24.98
CA ASP A 564 -8.17 -7.48 -25.43
C ASP A 564 -9.19 -7.24 -24.31
N SER A 565 -9.01 -7.83 -23.13
CA SER A 565 -9.87 -7.63 -21.97
C SER A 565 -9.72 -6.22 -21.36
N PHE A 566 -10.77 -5.75 -20.68
CA PHE A 566 -10.70 -4.52 -19.90
C PHE A 566 -9.80 -4.65 -18.67
N HIS A 567 -9.64 -5.84 -18.10
CA HIS A 567 -8.66 -6.05 -17.03
C HIS A 567 -7.25 -5.67 -17.50
N PHE A 568 -6.82 -6.17 -18.67
CA PHE A 568 -5.50 -5.88 -19.23
C PHE A 568 -5.35 -4.44 -19.72
N LYS A 569 -6.38 -3.90 -20.39
CA LYS A 569 -6.36 -2.53 -20.93
C LYS A 569 -6.29 -1.46 -19.84
N ARG A 570 -7.00 -1.68 -18.71
CA ARG A 570 -7.09 -0.72 -17.61
C ARG A 570 -5.90 -0.80 -16.66
N ALA A 571 -5.44 -2.00 -16.33
CA ALA A 571 -4.32 -2.19 -15.40
C ALA A 571 -2.98 -2.08 -16.15
N GLU A 572 -2.67 -0.88 -16.62
CA GLU A 572 -1.53 -0.61 -17.49
C GLU A 572 -0.17 -0.99 -16.89
N PHE A 573 -0.06 -1.08 -15.57
CA PHE A 573 1.18 -1.51 -14.91
C PHE A 573 1.38 -3.03 -14.93
N ALA A 574 0.35 -3.84 -15.15
CA ALA A 574 0.36 -5.25 -14.74
C ALA A 574 1.09 -6.24 -15.69
N ASP A 575 1.67 -5.77 -16.80
CA ASP A 575 2.25 -6.60 -17.87
C ASP A 575 3.80 -6.60 -17.92
N HIS A 576 4.45 -5.83 -17.05
CA HIS A 576 5.91 -5.79 -16.91
C HIS A 576 6.34 -5.83 -15.42
N ASN A 577 7.61 -6.15 -15.16
CA ASN A 577 8.15 -6.08 -13.79
C ASN A 577 8.57 -4.66 -13.38
N ILE A 578 9.05 -3.88 -14.34
CA ILE A 578 9.53 -2.52 -14.14
C ILE A 578 9.01 -1.67 -15.29
N TYR A 579 8.53 -0.47 -15.00
CA TYR A 579 8.43 0.61 -15.97
C TYR A 579 9.43 1.72 -15.62
N VAL A 580 9.96 2.38 -16.67
CA VAL A 580 10.77 3.59 -16.54
C VAL A 580 10.13 4.69 -17.40
N THR A 581 9.88 5.85 -16.81
CA THR A 581 9.34 7.03 -17.50
C THR A 581 10.19 8.25 -17.19
N SER A 582 10.22 9.25 -18.07
CA SER A 582 10.67 10.59 -17.67
C SER A 582 9.66 11.18 -16.68
N TYR A 583 10.16 11.95 -15.72
CA TYR A 583 9.31 12.63 -14.73
C TYR A 583 8.37 13.64 -15.41
N LYS A 584 7.11 13.67 -14.98
CA LYS A 584 6.14 14.74 -15.26
C LYS A 584 5.25 14.98 -14.04
N ASP A 585 4.94 16.25 -13.77
CA ASP A 585 4.00 16.61 -12.70
C ASP A 585 2.64 15.94 -12.94
N GLY A 586 2.01 15.41 -11.88
CA GLY A 586 0.70 14.74 -11.96
C GLY A 586 0.73 13.27 -12.41
N GLU A 587 1.86 12.75 -12.89
CA GLU A 587 2.05 11.30 -13.15
C GLU A 587 2.37 10.56 -11.84
N LEU A 588 1.33 10.30 -11.06
CA LEU A 588 1.42 9.68 -9.72
C LEU A 588 0.87 8.25 -9.66
N TYR A 589 -0.12 7.92 -10.50
CA TYR A 589 -0.95 6.72 -10.34
C TYR A 589 -0.82 5.78 -11.54
N ALA A 590 -0.19 4.63 -11.36
CA ALA A 590 0.18 3.73 -12.45
C ALA A 590 -1.03 3.15 -13.21
N GLY A 591 -2.20 3.05 -12.58
CA GLY A 591 -3.48 2.69 -13.21
C GLY A 591 -4.24 3.87 -13.85
N GLY A 592 -3.70 5.09 -13.76
CA GLY A 592 -4.32 6.32 -14.21
C GLY A 592 -5.09 7.07 -13.11
N LYS A 593 -5.46 8.32 -13.40
CA LYS A 593 -6.08 9.22 -12.41
C LYS A 593 -7.49 8.79 -11.98
N TYR A 594 -8.27 8.21 -12.90
CA TYR A 594 -9.64 7.75 -12.66
C TYR A 594 -9.78 6.30 -13.14
N THR A 595 -9.71 5.36 -12.19
CA THR A 595 -9.70 3.91 -12.47
C THR A 595 -11.11 3.29 -12.49
N ASN A 596 -12.07 3.91 -11.82
CA ASN A 596 -13.41 3.36 -11.65
C ASN A 596 -14.14 3.32 -12.99
N GLN A 597 -14.49 2.11 -13.46
CA GLN A 597 -15.02 1.81 -14.80
C GLN A 597 -14.20 2.45 -15.95
N SER A 598 -12.89 2.62 -15.77
CA SER A 598 -12.03 3.24 -16.76
C SER A 598 -11.93 2.42 -18.05
N ARG A 599 -11.47 3.04 -19.14
CA ARG A 599 -11.21 2.36 -20.42
C ARG A 599 -9.73 2.04 -20.66
N GLY A 600 -8.86 2.38 -19.70
CA GLY A 600 -7.40 2.40 -19.88
C GLY A 600 -6.91 3.59 -20.71
N GLY A 601 -5.63 3.61 -21.04
CA GLY A 601 -4.98 4.64 -21.86
C GLY A 601 -4.52 5.88 -21.09
N THR A 602 -4.42 5.83 -19.77
CA THR A 602 -4.08 6.97 -18.90
C THR A 602 -3.08 6.65 -17.79
N GLY A 603 -2.54 5.43 -17.78
CA GLY A 603 -1.59 4.94 -16.78
C GLY A 603 -0.15 4.81 -17.29
N VAL A 604 0.64 3.99 -16.59
CA VAL A 604 2.10 3.94 -16.78
C VAL A 604 2.54 3.41 -18.15
N ARG A 605 1.80 2.48 -18.75
CA ARG A 605 2.11 1.97 -20.10
C ARG A 605 2.00 3.09 -21.13
N SER A 606 0.93 3.88 -21.05
CA SER A 606 0.70 5.04 -21.91
C SER A 606 1.78 6.11 -21.72
N TRP A 607 2.26 6.32 -20.50
CA TRP A 607 3.35 7.24 -20.22
C TRP A 607 4.69 6.73 -20.76
N ALA A 608 4.97 5.44 -20.57
CA ALA A 608 6.17 4.79 -21.07
C ALA A 608 6.19 4.73 -22.61
N ASP A 609 5.03 4.67 -23.25
CA ASP A 609 4.88 4.63 -24.72
C ASP A 609 5.17 5.97 -25.42
N ARG A 610 5.42 7.05 -24.67
CA ARG A 610 5.97 8.28 -25.25
C ARG A 610 7.36 8.08 -25.88
N LYS A 611 8.08 7.03 -25.48
CA LYS A 611 9.46 6.74 -25.87
C LYS A 611 10.38 7.94 -25.61
N ASP A 612 10.18 8.58 -24.45
CA ASP A 612 11.02 9.67 -23.97
C ASP A 612 12.46 9.14 -23.73
N ASN A 613 13.46 10.01 -23.87
CA ASN A 613 14.82 9.69 -23.42
C ASN A 613 14.86 9.67 -21.88
N VAL A 614 15.40 8.59 -21.30
CA VAL A 614 15.50 8.40 -19.84
C VAL A 614 16.95 8.14 -19.38
N LEU A 615 17.93 8.31 -20.27
CA LEU A 615 19.34 8.19 -19.92
C LEU A 615 19.82 9.46 -19.21
N ASP A 616 20.24 9.30 -17.95
CA ASP A 616 20.88 10.36 -17.15
C ASP A 616 19.99 11.61 -17.04
N ASP A 617 18.70 11.39 -16.72
CA ASP A 617 17.63 12.39 -16.70
C ASP A 617 16.84 12.35 -15.38
N ASP A 618 15.86 13.23 -15.21
CA ASP A 618 14.84 13.12 -14.17
C ASP A 618 13.81 12.03 -14.54
N ILE A 619 13.92 10.89 -13.87
CA ILE A 619 13.19 9.67 -14.19
C ILE A 619 12.26 9.26 -13.05
N VAL A 620 11.27 8.42 -13.35
CA VAL A 620 10.48 7.68 -12.36
C VAL A 620 10.54 6.20 -12.70
N VAL A 621 10.74 5.38 -11.67
CA VAL A 621 10.75 3.92 -11.76
C VAL A 621 9.50 3.38 -11.09
N TRP A 622 8.78 2.51 -11.77
CA TRP A 622 7.56 1.90 -11.28
C TRP A 622 7.82 0.40 -11.12
N VAL A 623 7.75 -0.10 -9.90
CA VAL A 623 8.13 -1.47 -9.58
C VAL A 623 6.89 -2.31 -9.34
N GLN A 624 6.68 -3.32 -10.17
CA GLN A 624 5.55 -4.23 -10.08
C GLN A 624 5.92 -5.49 -9.32
N PHE A 625 5.00 -5.89 -8.44
CA PHE A 625 5.10 -7.11 -7.64
C PHE A 625 3.69 -7.55 -7.24
N GLY A 626 3.51 -8.81 -6.85
CA GLY A 626 2.18 -9.32 -6.56
C GLY A 626 2.13 -10.81 -6.32
N ILE A 627 0.92 -11.29 -6.09
CA ILE A 627 0.61 -12.71 -5.87
C ILE A 627 -0.45 -13.15 -6.88
N ASN A 628 -0.28 -14.36 -7.43
CA ASN A 628 -1.38 -15.09 -8.07
C ASN A 628 -2.00 -15.99 -6.99
N HIS A 629 -3.17 -15.59 -6.49
CA HIS A 629 -3.82 -16.25 -5.37
C HIS A 629 -4.77 -17.32 -5.88
N ILE A 630 -4.36 -18.57 -5.66
CA ILE A 630 -5.21 -19.75 -5.76
C ILE A 630 -5.71 -20.05 -4.35
N PRO A 631 -6.95 -19.66 -3.99
CA PRO A 631 -7.41 -19.76 -2.61
C PRO A 631 -7.36 -21.20 -2.09
N ARG A 632 -7.12 -21.34 -0.79
CA ARG A 632 -7.05 -22.63 -0.10
C ARG A 632 -8.13 -22.71 0.97
N ILE A 633 -8.41 -23.90 1.46
CA ILE A 633 -9.37 -24.06 2.58
C ILE A 633 -8.85 -23.32 3.82
N GLU A 634 -7.54 -23.34 4.05
CA GLU A 634 -6.88 -22.65 5.16
C GLU A 634 -6.98 -21.13 5.10
N ASP A 635 -7.38 -20.56 3.95
CA ASP A 635 -7.59 -19.13 3.78
C ASP A 635 -9.00 -18.70 4.25
N PHE A 636 -9.85 -19.64 4.71
CA PHE A 636 -11.22 -19.39 5.15
C PHE A 636 -11.47 -20.00 6.54
N PRO A 637 -12.18 -19.32 7.47
CA PRO A 637 -13.03 -18.14 7.29
C PRO A 637 -12.31 -16.78 7.27
N VAL A 638 -11.03 -16.76 7.64
CA VAL A 638 -10.15 -15.59 7.56
C VAL A 638 -8.74 -16.05 7.18
N MET A 639 -8.13 -15.37 6.23
CA MET A 639 -6.88 -15.76 5.61
C MET A 639 -5.68 -15.42 6.49
N PRO A 640 -4.73 -16.34 6.72
CA PRO A 640 -3.42 -16.01 7.25
C PRO A 640 -2.64 -15.06 6.33
N CYS A 641 -1.78 -14.20 6.88
CA CYS A 641 -1.04 -13.25 6.07
C CYS A 641 -0.14 -13.92 5.01
N GLU A 642 -0.30 -13.51 3.75
CA GLU A 642 0.67 -13.72 2.67
C GLU A 642 1.56 -12.48 2.51
N ILE A 643 2.90 -12.65 2.52
CA ILE A 643 3.86 -11.54 2.66
C ILE A 643 4.76 -11.44 1.43
N ILE A 644 4.84 -10.25 0.84
CA ILE A 644 5.73 -9.93 -0.29
C ILE A 644 6.49 -8.63 -0.04
N LYS A 645 7.75 -8.55 -0.50
CA LYS A 645 8.60 -7.36 -0.29
C LYS A 645 9.40 -6.98 -1.53
N VAL A 646 9.46 -5.70 -1.82
CA VAL A 646 10.44 -5.09 -2.73
C VAL A 646 11.59 -4.51 -1.90
N HIS A 647 12.83 -4.73 -2.31
CA HIS A 647 14.01 -4.14 -1.67
C HIS A 647 14.71 -3.16 -2.60
N LEU A 648 15.07 -1.98 -2.07
CA LEU A 648 16.02 -1.05 -2.67
C LEU A 648 17.29 -1.07 -1.83
N LYS A 649 18.40 -1.54 -2.42
CA LYS A 649 19.66 -1.78 -1.69
C LYS A 649 20.82 -0.98 -2.27
N PRO A 650 21.70 -0.40 -1.45
CA PRO A 650 22.85 0.34 -1.95
C PRO A 650 23.80 -0.59 -2.73
N VAL A 651 24.26 -0.14 -3.90
CA VAL A 651 25.28 -0.80 -4.70
C VAL A 651 26.30 0.24 -5.14
N ASN A 652 27.55 0.07 -4.70
CA ASN A 652 28.61 1.07 -4.84
C ASN A 652 28.26 2.45 -4.24
N PHE A 653 27.14 2.60 -3.51
CA PHE A 653 26.77 3.90 -2.95
C PHE A 653 27.74 4.33 -1.85
N PHE A 654 28.12 3.40 -0.97
CA PHE A 654 29.10 3.61 0.09
C PHE A 654 30.47 3.02 -0.28
N ASP A 655 31.53 3.50 0.37
CA ASP A 655 32.90 3.02 0.20
C ASP A 655 33.19 1.70 0.96
N LYS A 656 32.32 1.36 1.92
CA LYS A 656 32.36 0.12 2.71
C LYS A 656 30.96 -0.17 3.26
N ASN A 657 30.82 -1.27 4.01
CA ASN A 657 29.57 -1.57 4.71
C ASN A 657 29.18 -0.40 5.65
N PRO A 658 28.04 0.28 5.43
CA PRO A 658 27.65 1.47 6.21
C PRO A 658 27.16 1.15 7.63
N ALA A 659 26.99 -0.15 7.96
CA ALA A 659 26.59 -0.64 9.28
C ALA A 659 27.80 -1.06 10.18
N LEU A 660 29.04 -0.74 9.79
CA LEU A 660 30.23 -1.06 10.58
C LEU A 660 30.38 -0.22 11.86
N ASP A 661 29.70 0.92 11.93
CA ASP A 661 29.66 1.79 13.12
C ASP A 661 28.48 1.47 14.05
N VAL A 662 27.62 0.52 13.69
CA VAL A 662 26.61 0.00 14.61
C VAL A 662 27.31 -0.73 15.76
N PRO A 663 26.98 -0.42 17.02
CA PRO A 663 27.64 -1.04 18.17
C PRO A 663 27.60 -2.57 18.12
N PRO A 664 28.69 -3.25 18.51
CA PRO A 664 28.72 -4.71 18.63
C PRO A 664 27.58 -5.22 19.52
N SER A 665 27.00 -6.32 19.11
CA SER A 665 25.91 -6.96 19.86
C SER A 665 26.46 -7.79 21.01
N GLU A 666 26.18 -7.31 22.22
CA GLU A 666 26.72 -7.86 23.45
C GLU A 666 25.62 -8.08 24.47
N GLN A 667 25.80 -9.09 25.32
CA GLN A 667 24.83 -9.46 26.34
C GLN A 667 24.54 -8.33 27.33
N ARG A 668 25.52 -7.46 27.61
CA ARG A 668 25.33 -6.28 28.46
C ARG A 668 24.31 -5.30 27.91
N PHE A 669 24.12 -5.24 26.59
CA PHE A 669 23.18 -4.36 25.89
C PHE A 669 21.88 -5.11 25.57
N ASN A 670 21.96 -6.32 25.02
CA ASN A 670 20.79 -7.09 24.55
C ASN A 670 20.00 -7.82 25.65
N LYS A 671 20.60 -8.07 26.82
CA LYS A 671 19.95 -8.63 28.01
C LYS A 671 19.12 -9.91 27.79
N SER A 672 19.55 -10.81 26.89
CA SER A 672 18.82 -12.07 26.65
C SER A 672 18.85 -12.99 27.89
N VAL A 673 17.87 -13.86 28.06
CA VAL A 673 17.82 -14.82 29.19
C VAL A 673 17.78 -16.24 28.65
N LEU A 674 18.51 -17.16 29.29
CA LEU A 674 18.46 -18.58 28.93
C LEU A 674 17.07 -19.17 29.26
N ALA A 675 16.44 -19.81 28.28
CA ALA A 675 15.12 -20.44 28.47
C ALA A 675 15.17 -21.70 29.34
N SER A 676 16.34 -22.35 29.45
CA SER A 676 16.57 -23.52 30.30
C SER A 676 17.99 -23.52 30.87
N THR A 677 18.14 -23.88 32.14
CA THR A 677 19.42 -23.95 32.88
C THR A 677 20.30 -25.14 32.51
N SER A 678 19.79 -26.09 31.70
CA SER A 678 20.55 -27.24 31.18
C SER A 678 21.63 -26.84 30.16
N HIS A 679 21.62 -25.60 29.68
CA HIS A 679 22.68 -25.04 28.85
C HIS A 679 23.64 -24.22 29.74
N GLN A 680 24.74 -24.84 30.18
CA GLN A 680 25.84 -24.13 30.84
C GLN A 680 26.68 -23.43 29.77
N GLN A 681 26.35 -22.18 29.46
CA GLN A 681 27.25 -21.32 28.71
C GLN A 681 28.30 -20.80 29.70
N GLU A 682 29.57 -21.21 29.57
CA GLU A 682 30.65 -20.60 30.36
C GLU A 682 30.68 -19.09 30.04
N VAL A 683 30.43 -18.26 31.06
CA VAL A 683 30.46 -16.79 30.93
C VAL A 683 31.92 -16.33 30.91
N GLY A 684 32.62 -16.59 29.81
CA GLY A 684 33.92 -16.01 29.51
C GLY A 684 33.73 -14.64 28.85
N ALA A 685 33.66 -13.57 29.64
CA ALA A 685 33.73 -12.21 29.09
C ALA A 685 35.19 -11.93 28.67
N ALA A 686 35.48 -12.02 27.38
CA ALA A 686 36.75 -11.53 26.84
C ALA A 686 36.79 -10.00 27.00
N VAL A 687 37.62 -9.50 27.92
CA VAL A 687 37.87 -8.06 28.07
C VAL A 687 38.97 -7.65 27.09
N ILE A 688 38.66 -6.70 26.21
CA ILE A 688 39.61 -6.14 25.24
C ILE A 688 40.23 -4.88 25.85
N GLY A 689 41.56 -4.87 26.02
CA GLY A 689 42.32 -3.68 26.42
C GLY A 689 42.38 -2.63 25.30
N GLN A 690 42.74 -1.38 25.64
CA GLN A 690 42.78 -0.24 24.69
C GLN A 690 43.70 -0.46 23.46
N SER A 691 44.60 -1.45 23.49
CA SER A 691 45.50 -1.86 22.41
C SER A 691 45.04 -3.09 21.62
N GLY A 692 43.85 -3.64 21.89
CA GLY A 692 43.32 -4.83 21.20
C GLY A 692 43.78 -6.18 21.76
N GLU A 693 44.51 -6.18 22.88
CA GLU A 693 44.89 -7.41 23.58
C GLU A 693 43.71 -7.99 24.37
N VAL A 694 43.55 -9.31 24.29
CA VAL A 694 42.49 -10.05 25.01
C VAL A 694 43.12 -10.68 26.24
N CYS A 695 42.86 -10.13 27.42
CA CYS A 695 43.29 -10.75 28.67
C CYS A 695 42.26 -11.79 29.10
N CYS A 696 42.41 -13.01 28.56
CA CYS A 696 41.93 -14.30 29.08
C CYS A 696 42.23 -15.37 28.01
N VAL A 697 43.50 -15.76 27.89
CA VAL A 697 43.86 -16.99 27.17
C VAL A 697 43.65 -18.15 28.14
N LYS A 698 42.75 -19.08 27.81
CA LYS A 698 42.84 -20.44 28.32
C LYS A 698 43.08 -21.41 27.18
N GLU A 699 43.84 -22.44 27.53
CA GLU A 699 44.64 -23.29 26.67
C GLU A 699 43.90 -23.95 25.51
N ALA A 700 44.62 -24.01 24.39
CA ALA A 700 44.43 -24.86 23.23
C ALA A 700 43.39 -26.00 23.39
N SER A 701 42.19 -25.76 22.88
CA SER A 701 41.36 -26.85 22.36
C SER A 701 41.91 -27.23 20.99
N LYS A 702 42.55 -28.40 20.91
CA LYS A 702 42.93 -29.02 19.63
C LYS A 702 41.66 -29.42 18.89
N LEU A 703 41.41 -28.76 17.77
CA LEU A 703 40.75 -29.34 16.60
C LEU A 703 41.59 -29.02 15.37
#